data_AF-I8R3F5-F1
#
_entry.id   AF-I8R3F5-F1
#
_cell.length_a   1.000
_cell.length_b   1.000
_cell.length_c   1.000
_cell.angle_alpha   90.00
_cell.angle_beta   90.00
_cell.angle_gamma   90.00
#
_symmetry.space_group_name_H-M   'P 1'
#
loop_
_entity.id
_entity.type
_entity.pdbx_description
1 polymer ?
#
loop_
_entity_poly.entity_id
_entity_poly.type
_entity_poly.pdbx_seq_one_letter_code
_entity_poly.pdbx_strand_id
1 'polypeptide(L)'
;MEKYITTKKSKSIFNMAYYRRKNKLCPSKKRSLLNQLYFPSSKSILFIVVPFLLLFLLSHFLPVQYLPFISSNHHQNLITIHAGIATVIFGILIFVAESGRDDKTKEKIRVLLKESFIFPLAVAEILAFFIFIWGDVNFLSVIPIVIVGLLTIKSLYKTITVLLSRHRFNQKRAELLKELLQKSIDLAIDERIGNNILLSFLDGKEIKLKFKPFSIDDQSKYYCFNAEKIGIVSDIDLEALKKFAEIIEQEANRKGYSFDGVEIVELDLKEETKADSEIKATQKAKSQKLLQNDRRYLMKKFHDTLKEENKTLICVDKKLLDGSKRVDDLEGLVKKAFVIKPIDSFTKEVRSEISGLKEQFITAILNRHLGEIEELSDIYIELANGFLECITECSGGYSFEGARKELRFPLGGWEEVGWLSSDIRDIFEKAMQSRDQEVIRKIAYLPIAIAVRAIESYDHYLFQEFINFAVLMYINSKEITENNRSLIDFLVDRSWRWLKEISLFYIEPKLRKEELDEEKLKRLKDFGIYLFIVFQRLLKTAFESRDLDSFKKFIEGVHELFSDFHPNESLENTYSIKKKNIKKEITMRRNQMFFGLASWILDQLLKNKTEQEVLEFYQTIQKFLPSDLEEFTNLFIESYKFETEDFWSWDMWELERREEGVMHAIQFSEKLEKLYIVKSLSLLANRPDEEILKIELPYNRTFAELCSENGDLINVLDDIKRNVNDWKMVLSDSAIKKIDVFKNLLFETRKKQEQEELKEK
;
A
#
# COMPACT_ATOMS: atom_id res chain seq x y z
N MET A 1 36.51 38.46 -11.42
CA MET A 1 35.56 38.44 -12.55
C MET A 1 35.68 37.07 -13.25
N GLU A 2 35.35 36.00 -12.51
CA GLU A 2 35.31 34.62 -13.03
C GLU A 2 33.85 34.30 -13.37
N LYS A 3 33.59 34.05 -14.64
CA LYS A 3 32.27 33.70 -15.17
C LYS A 3 31.83 32.35 -14.62
N TYR A 4 30.99 32.38 -13.58
CA TYR A 4 30.03 31.32 -13.30
C TYR A 4 29.02 31.26 -14.44
N ILE A 5 29.37 30.54 -15.52
CA ILE A 5 28.38 30.08 -16.50
C ILE A 5 27.62 28.95 -15.82
N THR A 6 26.49 29.30 -15.19
CA THR A 6 25.45 28.32 -14.88
C THR A 6 24.96 27.74 -16.19
N THR A 7 25.53 26.60 -16.60
CA THR A 7 24.97 25.76 -17.66
C THR A 7 23.55 25.41 -17.23
N LYS A 8 22.58 26.02 -17.89
CA LYS A 8 21.16 25.71 -17.75
C LYS A 8 20.98 24.28 -18.25
N LYS A 9 21.19 23.29 -17.36
CA LYS A 9 20.98 21.86 -17.66
C LYS A 9 19.59 21.75 -18.28
N SER A 10 19.55 21.37 -19.55
CA SER A 10 18.33 20.90 -20.21
C SER A 10 17.65 19.93 -19.25
N LYS A 11 16.41 20.22 -18.85
CA LYS A 11 15.65 19.30 -18.00
C LYS A 11 15.53 17.99 -18.78
N SER A 12 16.13 16.90 -18.26
CA SER A 12 16.07 15.58 -18.90
C SER A 12 14.63 15.21 -19.24
N ILE A 13 14.44 14.47 -20.34
CA ILE A 13 13.14 13.93 -20.77
C ILE A 13 12.47 13.18 -19.62
N PHE A 14 13.27 12.47 -18.80
CA PHE A 14 12.81 11.80 -17.58
C PHE A 14 12.12 12.78 -16.63
N ASN A 15 12.79 13.88 -16.27
CA ASN A 15 12.23 14.91 -15.40
C ASN A 15 10.94 15.52 -15.99
N MET A 16 10.89 15.78 -17.30
CA MET A 16 9.67 16.33 -17.92
C MET A 16 8.50 15.32 -17.89
N ALA A 17 8.75 14.06 -18.21
CA ALA A 17 7.76 12.98 -18.13
C ALA A 17 7.29 12.77 -16.68
N TYR A 18 8.24 12.79 -15.74
CA TYR A 18 8.02 12.71 -14.30
C TYR A 18 7.12 13.85 -13.80
N TYR A 19 7.46 15.12 -14.03
CA TYR A 19 6.64 16.25 -13.59
C TYR A 19 5.25 16.24 -14.25
N ARG A 20 5.16 15.86 -15.53
CA ARG A 20 3.87 15.74 -16.23
C ARG A 20 3.01 14.63 -15.60
N ARG A 21 3.61 13.48 -15.27
CA ARG A 21 2.88 12.35 -14.66
C ARG A 21 2.50 12.65 -13.21
N LYS A 22 3.42 13.22 -12.43
CA LYS A 22 3.16 13.69 -11.07
C LYS A 22 2.02 14.70 -11.03
N ASN A 23 2.05 15.74 -11.88
CA ASN A 23 0.95 16.72 -11.92
C ASN A 23 -0.39 16.14 -12.36
N LYS A 24 -0.38 15.04 -13.14
CA LYS A 24 -1.61 14.34 -13.56
C LYS A 24 -2.18 13.48 -12.42
N LEU A 25 -1.32 12.84 -11.63
CA LEU A 25 -1.73 11.96 -10.53
C LEU A 25 -1.99 12.78 -9.25
N CYS A 26 -1.01 13.56 -8.82
CA CYS A 26 -1.05 14.42 -7.65
C CYS A 26 -1.07 15.90 -8.09
N PRO A 27 -2.24 16.49 -8.42
CA PRO A 27 -2.32 17.91 -8.71
C PRO A 27 -1.88 18.69 -7.47
N SER A 28 -0.74 19.40 -7.56
CA SER A 28 -0.18 20.07 -6.39
C SER A 28 -1.16 21.13 -5.87
N LYS A 29 -1.78 20.91 -4.71
CA LYS A 29 -2.22 22.04 -3.90
C LYS A 29 -0.95 22.83 -3.59
N LYS A 30 -0.95 24.13 -3.88
CA LYS A 30 0.15 25.03 -3.49
C LYS A 30 0.26 24.99 -1.97
N ARG A 31 1.03 24.04 -1.42
CA ARG A 31 1.41 24.07 -0.01
C ARG A 31 2.09 25.42 0.19
N SER A 32 1.53 26.21 1.10
CA SER A 32 1.98 27.57 1.35
C SER A 32 3.48 27.56 1.61
N LEU A 33 4.25 28.30 0.81
CA LEU A 33 5.71 28.46 1.03
C LEU A 33 6.01 28.95 2.46
N LEU A 34 5.04 29.62 3.10
CA LEU A 34 5.13 30.07 4.49
C LEU A 34 5.28 28.91 5.47
N ASN A 35 4.71 27.73 5.18
CA ASN A 35 4.78 26.57 6.06
C ASN A 35 6.17 25.93 6.08
N GLN A 36 7.07 26.29 5.16
CA GLN A 36 8.45 25.78 5.13
C GLN A 36 9.46 26.75 5.77
N LEU A 37 9.04 27.97 6.13
CA LEU A 37 9.94 29.02 6.61
C LEU A 37 10.57 28.72 7.97
N TYR A 38 9.93 27.89 8.78
CA TYR A 38 10.45 27.56 10.10
C TYR A 38 11.67 26.62 10.04
N PHE A 39 11.84 25.87 8.94
CA PHE A 39 12.99 24.99 8.76
C PHE A 39 14.21 25.78 8.29
N PRO A 40 15.38 25.61 8.93
CA PRO A 40 16.62 26.23 8.47
C PRO A 40 17.05 25.64 7.14
N SER A 41 16.75 26.36 6.06
CA SER A 41 17.13 25.99 4.70
C SER A 41 17.58 27.21 3.91
N SER A 42 18.44 27.02 2.91
CA SER A 42 18.85 28.11 2.01
C SER A 42 17.67 28.77 1.31
N LYS A 43 16.60 28.02 1.02
CA LYS A 43 15.36 28.55 0.45
C LYS A 43 14.60 29.42 1.45
N SER A 44 14.48 28.98 2.70
CA SER A 44 13.82 29.73 3.76
C SER A 44 14.55 31.05 4.03
N ILE A 45 15.89 30.99 4.10
CA ILE A 45 16.74 32.18 4.24
C ILE A 45 16.53 33.10 3.04
N LEU A 46 16.60 32.60 1.80
CA LEU A 46 16.40 33.42 0.61
C LEU A 46 15.03 34.09 0.59
N PHE A 47 13.98 33.40 1.02
CA PHE A 47 12.62 33.93 1.09
C PHE A 47 12.48 35.08 2.09
N ILE A 48 13.31 35.13 3.14
CA ILE A 48 13.36 36.22 4.11
C ILE A 48 14.29 37.35 3.61
N VAL A 49 15.44 36.97 3.06
CA VAL A 49 16.46 37.91 2.56
C VAL A 49 15.93 38.75 1.41
N VAL A 50 15.21 38.16 0.45
CA VAL A 50 14.76 38.90 -0.75
C VAL A 50 13.83 40.08 -0.41
N PRO A 51 12.76 39.93 0.40
CA PRO A 51 11.95 41.06 0.85
C PRO A 51 12.75 42.11 1.63
N PHE A 52 13.64 41.68 2.53
CA PHE A 52 14.46 42.60 3.33
C PHE A 52 15.47 43.38 2.47
N LEU A 53 16.09 42.71 1.50
CA LEU A 53 16.99 43.33 0.55
C LEU A 53 16.24 44.29 -0.39
N LEU A 54 15.01 43.96 -0.78
CA LEU A 54 14.17 44.85 -1.56
C LEU A 54 13.77 46.09 -0.75
N LEU A 55 13.40 45.93 0.52
CA LEU A 55 13.14 47.06 1.44
C LEU A 55 14.40 47.90 1.65
N PHE A 56 15.57 47.28 1.79
CA PHE A 56 16.85 47.97 1.89
C PHE A 56 17.14 48.80 0.64
N LEU A 57 17.04 48.21 -0.55
CA LEU A 57 17.24 48.92 -1.82
C LEU A 57 16.22 50.06 -1.97
N LEU A 58 14.94 49.82 -1.66
CA LEU A 58 13.92 50.87 -1.69
C LEU A 58 14.27 52.01 -0.74
N SER A 59 14.75 51.70 0.48
CA SER A 59 15.16 52.72 1.44
C SER A 59 16.35 53.55 0.92
N HIS A 60 17.26 52.94 0.16
CA HIS A 60 18.43 53.64 -0.36
C HIS A 60 18.13 54.47 -1.62
N PHE A 61 17.24 53.97 -2.50
CA PHE A 61 16.98 54.57 -3.81
C PHE A 61 15.74 55.47 -3.88
N LEU A 62 14.84 55.44 -2.89
CA LEU A 62 13.75 56.42 -2.81
C LEU A 62 14.25 57.67 -2.07
N PRO A 63 14.50 58.80 -2.77
CA PRO A 63 14.82 60.06 -2.11
C PRO A 63 13.55 60.56 -1.40
N VAL A 64 13.36 60.16 -0.15
CA VAL A 64 12.31 60.71 0.71
C VAL A 64 12.78 62.09 1.18
N GLN A 65 12.61 63.09 0.31
CA GLN A 65 13.06 64.48 0.57
C GLN A 65 12.21 65.26 1.58
N TYR A 66 11.20 64.68 2.24
CA TYR A 66 10.20 65.48 2.97
C TYR A 66 9.66 64.86 4.28
N LEU A 67 10.53 64.45 5.20
CA LEU A 67 10.13 64.29 6.61
C LEU A 67 11.27 64.73 7.54
N PRO A 68 11.12 65.81 8.32
CA PRO A 68 12.15 66.38 9.20
C PRO A 68 12.32 65.55 10.50
N PHE A 69 12.36 64.21 10.39
CA PHE A 69 12.10 63.31 11.50
C PHE A 69 13.35 62.71 12.16
N ILE A 70 14.57 62.99 11.68
CA ILE A 70 15.76 62.27 12.16
C ILE A 70 16.81 63.25 12.68
N SER A 71 16.67 63.61 13.95
CA SER A 71 17.80 64.09 14.76
C SER A 71 18.69 62.90 15.13
N SER A 72 19.99 63.13 15.38
CA SER A 72 20.97 62.10 15.77
C SER A 72 20.49 61.21 16.93
N ASN A 73 19.71 61.76 17.87
CA ASN A 73 19.13 61.04 19.00
C ASN A 73 18.11 59.96 18.59
N HIS A 74 17.37 60.15 17.48
CA HIS A 74 16.39 59.16 17.02
C HIS A 74 17.04 57.89 16.50
N HIS A 75 18.19 58.02 15.81
CA HIS A 75 18.94 56.86 15.32
C HIS A 75 19.49 56.00 16.47
N GLN A 76 20.05 56.63 17.50
CA GLN A 76 20.51 55.92 18.71
C GLN A 76 19.36 55.22 19.44
N ASN A 77 18.19 55.85 19.52
CA ASN A 77 17.00 55.22 20.11
C ASN A 77 16.55 54.00 19.31
N LEU A 78 16.56 54.07 17.97
CA LEU A 78 16.19 52.93 17.11
C LEU A 78 17.15 51.75 17.25
N ILE A 79 18.46 52.01 17.32
CA ILE A 79 19.47 50.97 17.59
C ILE A 79 19.20 50.32 18.96
N THR A 80 18.89 51.13 19.98
CA THR A 80 18.60 50.64 21.33
C THR A 80 17.34 49.78 21.36
N ILE A 81 16.27 50.19 20.67
CA ILE A 81 15.03 49.42 20.54
C ILE A 81 15.29 48.09 19.82
N HIS A 82 16.04 48.12 18.71
CA HIS A 82 16.41 46.93 17.97
C HIS A 82 17.24 45.97 18.82
N ALA A 83 18.27 46.45 19.54
CA ALA A 83 19.03 45.62 20.48
C ALA A 83 18.15 44.97 21.57
N GLY A 84 17.13 45.70 22.06
CA GLY A 84 16.12 45.16 22.97
C GLY A 84 15.30 44.03 22.35
N ILE A 85 14.84 44.19 21.11
CA ILE A 85 14.11 43.15 20.35
C ILE A 85 15.01 41.93 20.13
N ALA A 86 16.24 42.11 19.65
CA ALA A 86 17.23 41.05 19.50
C ALA A 86 17.42 40.26 20.79
N THR A 87 17.56 40.95 21.93
CA THR A 87 17.72 40.31 23.24
C THR A 87 16.55 39.39 23.58
N VAL A 88 15.32 39.84 23.30
CA VAL A 88 14.12 39.01 23.50
C VAL A 88 14.12 37.80 22.56
N ILE A 89 14.42 37.99 21.27
CA ILE A 89 14.48 36.90 20.27
C ILE A 89 15.50 35.84 20.70
N PHE A 90 16.73 36.24 21.04
CA PHE A 90 17.76 35.32 21.49
C PHE A 90 17.41 34.67 22.83
N GLY A 91 16.75 35.38 23.74
CA GLY A 91 16.23 34.81 24.98
C GLY A 91 15.24 33.68 24.72
N ILE A 92 14.29 33.87 23.78
CA ILE A 92 13.36 32.81 23.37
C ILE A 92 14.10 31.67 22.67
N LEU A 93 15.13 31.96 21.86
CA LEU A 93 15.89 30.94 21.13
C LEU A 93 16.67 30.04 22.10
N ILE A 94 17.33 30.64 23.10
CA ILE A 94 18.00 29.91 24.18
C ILE A 94 16.98 29.10 24.97
N PHE A 95 15.83 29.67 25.31
CA PHE A 95 14.77 28.95 26.01
C PHE A 95 14.29 27.73 25.21
N VAL A 96 14.06 27.87 23.90
CA VAL A 96 13.67 26.77 23.01
C VAL A 96 14.80 25.73 22.94
N ALA A 97 16.06 26.14 22.80
CA ALA A 97 17.20 25.23 22.76
C ALA A 97 17.35 24.43 24.09
N GLU A 98 17.28 25.11 25.24
CA GLU A 98 17.39 24.47 26.56
C GLU A 98 16.21 23.53 26.81
N SER A 99 15.02 23.84 26.27
CA SER A 99 13.84 22.99 26.40
C SER A 99 13.96 21.60 25.75
N GLY A 100 15.00 21.37 24.93
CA GLY A 100 15.32 20.05 24.41
C GLY A 100 16.73 19.54 24.71
N ARG A 101 17.30 19.97 25.84
CA ARG A 101 18.56 19.43 26.36
C ARG A 101 18.49 17.94 26.67
N ASP A 102 17.31 17.41 27.01
CA ASP A 102 17.10 15.98 27.18
C ASP A 102 16.73 15.33 25.84
N ASP A 103 17.39 14.24 25.46
CA ASP A 103 17.14 13.53 24.18
C ASP A 103 15.67 13.13 23.99
N LYS A 104 14.90 12.97 25.07
CA LYS A 104 13.46 12.70 25.08
C LYS A 104 12.58 13.88 24.65
N THR A 105 13.15 15.06 24.42
CA THR A 105 12.41 16.31 24.18
C THR A 105 12.73 17.01 22.86
N LYS A 106 13.41 16.34 21.93
CA LYS A 106 13.68 16.86 20.56
C LYS A 106 12.40 17.23 19.81
N GLU A 107 11.33 16.47 19.99
CA GLU A 107 10.02 16.77 19.43
C GLU A 107 9.46 18.11 19.94
N LYS A 108 9.66 18.41 21.23
CA LYS A 108 9.23 19.67 21.86
C LYS A 108 9.91 20.86 21.21
N ILE A 109 11.21 20.78 20.95
CA ILE A 109 11.94 21.82 20.21
C ILE A 109 11.30 22.05 18.85
N ARG A 110 11.08 20.98 18.06
CA ARG A 110 10.56 21.13 16.69
C ARG A 110 9.16 21.76 16.66
N VAL A 111 8.28 21.36 17.59
CA VAL A 111 6.95 21.97 17.74
C VAL A 111 7.06 23.46 18.08
N LEU A 112 7.93 23.81 19.04
CA LEU A 112 8.14 25.21 19.43
C LEU A 112 8.75 26.03 18.30
N LEU A 113 9.76 25.52 17.58
CA LEU A 113 10.37 26.20 16.43
C LEU A 113 9.34 26.47 15.33
N LYS A 114 8.50 25.48 15.02
CA LYS A 114 7.45 25.59 14.01
C LYS A 114 6.41 26.65 14.39
N GLU A 115 5.86 26.57 15.59
CA GLU A 115 4.79 27.48 15.99
C GLU A 115 5.26 28.90 16.27
N SER A 116 6.44 29.06 16.87
CA SER A 116 7.00 30.37 17.19
C SER A 116 7.50 31.13 15.97
N PHE A 117 7.84 30.46 14.87
CA PHE A 117 8.57 31.07 13.74
C PHE A 117 9.85 31.79 14.20
N ILE A 118 10.51 31.29 15.25
CA ILE A 118 11.68 31.97 15.81
C ILE A 118 12.89 31.99 14.89
N PHE A 119 13.08 30.92 14.09
CA PHE A 119 14.17 30.88 13.11
C PHE A 119 14.07 32.00 12.07
N PRO A 120 12.95 32.17 11.32
CA PRO A 120 12.86 33.25 10.35
C PRO A 120 12.89 34.63 11.02
N LEU A 121 12.41 34.75 12.25
CA LEU A 121 12.48 35.98 13.04
C LEU A 121 13.92 36.36 13.39
N ALA A 122 14.75 35.40 13.83
CA ALA A 122 16.16 35.63 14.11
C ALA A 122 16.95 36.03 12.85
N VAL A 123 16.66 35.40 11.71
CA VAL A 123 17.27 35.78 10.42
C VAL A 123 16.84 37.20 10.03
N ALA A 124 15.56 37.54 10.16
CA ALA A 124 15.04 38.87 9.86
C ALA A 124 15.68 39.96 10.76
N GLU A 125 15.90 39.66 12.04
CA GLU A 125 16.57 40.56 12.97
C GLU A 125 18.04 40.80 12.59
N ILE A 126 18.78 39.74 12.25
CA ILE A 126 20.16 39.87 11.79
C ILE A 126 20.22 40.70 10.50
N LEU A 127 19.27 40.53 9.58
CA LEU A 127 19.20 41.32 8.35
C LEU A 127 18.86 42.78 8.62
N ALA A 128 17.92 43.06 9.54
CA ALA A 128 17.60 44.41 9.97
C ALA A 128 18.83 45.11 10.57
N PHE A 129 19.66 44.39 11.32
CA PHE A 129 20.92 44.92 11.85
C PHE A 129 21.86 45.39 10.73
N PHE A 130 22.04 44.61 9.66
CA PHE A 130 22.89 45.01 8.54
C PHE A 130 22.38 46.25 7.79
N ILE A 131 21.06 46.51 7.78
CA ILE A 131 20.49 47.74 7.22
C ILE A 131 21.01 48.97 7.98
N PHE A 132 21.14 48.89 9.31
CA PHE A 132 21.66 49.98 10.15
C PHE A 132 23.16 50.23 9.98
N ILE A 133 23.94 49.21 9.62
CA ILE A 133 25.39 49.36 9.42
C ILE A 133 25.70 50.09 8.10
N TRP A 134 24.89 49.90 7.06
CA TRP A 134 25.23 50.32 5.69
C TRP A 134 24.45 51.52 5.14
N GLY A 135 23.31 51.90 5.72
CA GLY A 135 22.44 52.91 5.12
C GLY A 135 22.34 54.22 5.91
N ASP A 136 22.17 55.33 5.18
CA ASP A 136 21.54 56.53 5.74
C ASP A 136 20.11 56.17 6.17
N VAL A 137 19.85 56.18 7.47
CA VAL A 137 18.57 55.76 8.04
C VAL A 137 17.50 56.74 7.62
N ASN A 138 16.49 56.26 6.91
CA ASN A 138 15.29 57.02 6.60
C ASN A 138 14.07 56.41 7.31
N PHE A 139 12.91 57.03 7.15
CA PHE A 139 11.68 56.52 7.75
C PHE A 139 11.34 55.08 7.33
N LEU A 140 11.73 54.66 6.11
CA LEU A 140 11.50 53.28 5.65
C LEU A 140 12.32 52.26 6.45
N SER A 141 13.46 52.64 7.02
CA SER A 141 14.27 51.79 7.92
C SER A 141 13.57 51.47 9.26
N VAL A 142 12.57 52.27 9.67
CA VAL A 142 11.77 52.02 10.88
C VAL A 142 10.78 50.87 10.67
N ILE A 143 10.26 50.72 9.45
CA ILE A 143 9.23 49.73 9.11
C ILE A 143 9.69 48.29 9.42
N PRO A 144 10.89 47.83 8.99
CA PRO A 144 11.41 46.52 9.36
C PRO A 144 11.49 46.29 10.87
N ILE A 145 11.96 47.26 11.66
CA ILE A 145 12.04 47.12 13.13
C ILE A 145 10.64 46.91 13.71
N VAL A 146 9.67 47.73 13.30
CA VAL A 146 8.29 47.62 13.80
C VAL A 146 7.70 46.26 13.45
N ILE A 147 7.93 45.78 12.21
CA ILE A 147 7.48 44.45 11.77
C ILE A 147 8.13 43.35 12.62
N VAL A 148 9.46 43.39 12.81
CA VAL A 148 10.17 42.38 13.62
C VAL A 148 9.73 42.43 15.09
N GLY A 149 9.52 43.61 15.66
CA GLY A 149 8.99 43.78 17.01
C GLY A 149 7.60 43.15 17.18
N LEU A 150 6.65 43.43 16.27
CA LEU A 150 5.31 42.84 16.29
C LEU A 150 5.36 41.30 16.10
N LEU A 151 6.21 40.81 15.20
CA LEU A 151 6.40 39.38 15.00
C LEU A 151 7.04 38.70 16.22
N THR A 152 7.92 39.41 16.95
CA THR A 152 8.52 38.94 18.21
C THR A 152 7.47 38.78 19.30
N ILE A 153 6.61 39.78 19.49
CA ILE A 153 5.50 39.68 20.45
C ILE A 153 4.58 38.50 20.09
N LYS A 154 4.25 38.34 18.81
CA LYS A 154 3.44 37.21 18.32
C LYS A 154 4.14 35.86 18.55
N SER A 155 5.44 35.78 18.30
CA SER A 155 6.27 34.59 18.50
C SER A 155 6.30 34.18 19.97
N LEU A 156 6.52 35.14 20.87
CA LEU A 156 6.50 34.92 22.31
C LEU A 156 5.12 34.46 22.79
N TYR A 157 4.05 35.15 22.39
CA TYR A 157 2.68 34.78 22.73
C TYR A 157 2.37 33.34 22.32
N LYS A 158 2.71 32.95 21.09
CA LYS A 158 2.50 31.57 20.61
C LYS A 158 3.30 30.54 21.40
N THR A 159 4.58 30.82 21.67
CA THR A 159 5.46 29.92 22.42
C THR A 159 4.90 29.67 23.82
N ILE A 160 4.55 30.74 24.54
CA ILE A 160 3.94 30.64 25.88
C ILE A 160 2.62 29.87 25.81
N THR A 161 1.78 30.18 24.83
CA THR A 161 0.48 29.53 24.64
C THR A 161 0.59 28.02 24.43
N VAL A 162 1.57 27.57 23.65
CA VAL A 162 1.82 26.14 23.40
C VAL A 162 2.36 25.46 24.65
N LEU A 163 3.25 26.12 25.41
CA LEU A 163 3.84 25.56 26.63
C LEU A 163 2.85 25.46 27.78
N LEU A 164 1.93 26.42 27.90
CA LEU A 164 0.94 26.44 28.97
C LEU A 164 -0.21 25.45 28.76
N SER A 165 -0.38 24.91 27.55
CA SER A 165 -1.48 23.99 27.25
C SER A 165 -0.96 22.67 26.69
N ARG A 166 -0.99 21.63 27.52
CA ARG A 166 -0.68 20.23 27.14
C ARG A 166 -1.48 19.80 25.91
N HIS A 167 -2.77 20.09 25.89
CA HIS A 167 -3.65 19.79 24.76
C HIS A 167 -3.19 20.48 23.46
N ARG A 168 -2.89 21.79 23.49
CA ARG A 168 -2.38 22.50 22.30
C ARG A 168 -1.03 21.97 21.86
N PHE A 169 -0.13 21.64 22.80
CA PHE A 169 1.15 21.03 22.46
C PHE A 169 0.97 19.72 21.71
N ASN A 170 0.11 18.81 22.21
CA ASN A 170 -0.16 17.53 21.56
C ASN A 170 -0.81 17.68 20.18
N GLN A 171 -1.75 18.63 20.03
CA GLN A 171 -2.32 18.95 18.73
C GLN A 171 -1.23 19.41 17.73
N LYS A 172 -0.34 20.31 18.16
CA LYS A 172 0.75 20.82 17.31
C LYS A 172 1.83 19.80 17.02
N ARG A 173 2.05 18.87 17.95
CA ARG A 173 2.89 17.69 17.75
C ARG A 173 2.30 16.76 16.69
N ALA A 174 1.01 16.43 16.78
CA ALA A 174 0.31 15.64 15.77
C ALA A 174 0.40 16.29 14.38
N GLU A 175 0.12 17.60 14.28
CA GLU A 175 0.23 18.36 13.03
C GLU A 175 1.66 18.32 12.44
N LEU A 176 2.70 18.45 13.27
CA LEU A 176 4.08 18.36 12.83
C LEU A 176 4.43 16.96 12.31
N LEU A 177 4.14 15.91 13.09
CA LEU A 177 4.47 14.53 12.70
C LEU A 177 3.67 14.11 11.44
N LYS A 178 2.41 14.53 11.34
CA LYS A 178 1.58 14.36 10.14
C LYS A 178 2.24 14.98 8.92
N GLU A 179 2.71 16.23 8.98
CA GLU A 179 3.41 16.87 7.86
C GLU A 179 4.71 16.16 7.48
N LEU A 180 5.47 15.70 8.48
CA LEU A 180 6.71 14.95 8.26
C LEU A 180 6.44 13.62 7.56
N LEU A 181 5.41 12.89 8.02
CA LEU A 181 4.95 11.66 7.39
C LEU A 181 4.47 11.90 5.97
N GLN A 182 3.63 12.92 5.75
CA GLN A 182 3.15 13.30 4.42
C GLN A 182 4.31 13.63 3.47
N LYS A 183 5.35 14.29 3.97
CA LYS A 183 6.56 14.55 3.17
C LYS A 183 7.33 13.26 2.85
N SER A 184 7.36 12.28 3.76
CA SER A 184 7.94 10.95 3.49
C SER A 184 7.14 10.23 2.39
N ILE A 185 5.82 10.22 2.50
CA ILE A 185 4.91 9.65 1.51
C ILE A 185 5.07 10.33 0.16
N ASP A 186 5.19 11.67 0.12
CA ASP A 186 5.45 12.41 -1.12
C ASP A 186 6.76 11.96 -1.79
N LEU A 187 7.82 11.67 -1.02
CA LEU A 187 9.07 11.13 -1.56
C LEU A 187 8.90 9.70 -2.09
N ALA A 188 8.14 8.85 -1.39
CA ALA A 188 7.84 7.48 -1.84
C ALA A 188 6.96 7.48 -3.11
N ILE A 189 6.01 8.42 -3.23
CA ILE A 189 5.23 8.65 -4.46
C ILE A 189 6.17 9.04 -5.60
N ASP A 190 7.10 9.97 -5.34
CA ASP A 190 8.05 10.44 -6.33
C ASP A 190 8.94 9.29 -6.84
N GLU A 191 9.43 8.46 -5.92
CA GLU A 191 10.16 7.23 -6.23
C GLU A 191 9.33 6.28 -7.12
N ARG A 192 8.10 5.96 -6.72
CA ARG A 192 7.21 5.05 -7.46
C ARG A 192 6.89 5.56 -8.86
N ILE A 193 6.60 6.86 -9.01
CA ILE A 193 6.34 7.47 -10.32
C ILE A 193 7.60 7.41 -11.19
N GLY A 194 8.76 7.76 -10.64
CA GLY A 194 10.04 7.69 -11.36
C GLY A 194 10.37 6.27 -11.81
N ASN A 195 10.17 5.28 -10.93
CA ASN A 195 10.40 3.87 -11.23
C ASN A 195 9.44 3.33 -12.28
N ASN A 196 8.15 3.67 -12.21
CA ASN A 196 7.18 3.27 -13.24
C ASN A 196 7.50 3.87 -14.61
N ILE A 197 7.99 5.12 -14.66
CA ILE A 197 8.45 5.73 -15.90
C ILE A 197 9.66 4.94 -16.42
N LEU A 198 10.70 4.75 -15.60
CA LEU A 198 11.88 3.98 -16.00
C LEU A 198 11.54 2.59 -16.53
N LEU A 199 10.71 1.83 -15.80
CA LEU A 199 10.29 0.49 -16.20
C LEU A 199 9.50 0.51 -17.52
N SER A 200 8.65 1.52 -17.76
CA SER A 200 7.91 1.61 -19.03
C SER A 200 8.83 1.77 -20.25
N PHE A 201 9.99 2.44 -20.10
CA PHE A 201 10.99 2.53 -21.18
C PHE A 201 11.77 1.23 -21.39
N LEU A 202 11.96 0.42 -20.33
CA LEU A 202 12.63 -0.88 -20.42
C LEU A 202 11.70 -1.95 -21.02
N ASP A 203 10.47 -2.06 -20.50
CA ASP A 203 9.48 -3.06 -20.93
C ASP A 203 8.96 -2.78 -22.34
N GLY A 204 8.82 -1.50 -22.71
CA GLY A 204 8.51 -1.07 -24.07
C GLY A 204 9.66 -1.30 -25.07
N LYS A 205 10.82 -1.79 -24.60
CA LYS A 205 12.06 -2.02 -25.38
C LYS A 205 12.61 -0.77 -26.07
N GLU A 206 12.20 0.42 -25.66
CA GLU A 206 12.83 1.66 -26.12
C GLU A 206 14.29 1.75 -25.67
N ILE A 207 14.59 1.13 -24.52
CA ILE A 207 15.92 0.90 -23.99
C ILE A 207 16.14 -0.61 -23.90
N LYS A 208 17.04 -1.16 -24.73
CA LYS A 208 17.37 -2.60 -24.80
C LYS A 208 18.19 -3.09 -23.58
N LEU A 209 17.59 -2.98 -22.38
CA LEU A 209 18.10 -3.44 -21.08
C LEU A 209 16.97 -4.10 -20.28
N LYS A 210 17.31 -5.07 -19.41
CA LYS A 210 16.36 -5.68 -18.45
C LYS A 210 16.62 -5.17 -17.04
N PHE A 211 15.59 -4.96 -16.23
CA PHE A 211 15.79 -4.68 -14.81
C PHE A 211 16.04 -5.98 -14.03
N LYS A 212 17.10 -6.03 -13.22
CA LYS A 212 17.40 -7.16 -12.32
C LYS A 212 17.75 -6.62 -10.91
N PRO A 213 16.85 -6.71 -9.92
CA PRO A 213 17.07 -6.11 -8.60
C PRO A 213 18.07 -6.87 -7.73
N PHE A 214 18.31 -8.15 -8.02
CA PHE A 214 19.16 -9.03 -7.22
C PHE A 214 20.56 -9.18 -7.82
N SER A 215 21.53 -9.59 -6.98
CA SER A 215 22.89 -9.89 -7.41
C SER A 215 22.91 -10.93 -8.53
N ILE A 216 23.93 -10.85 -9.38
CA ILE A 216 24.11 -11.80 -10.48
C ILE A 216 24.91 -13.00 -9.98
N ASP A 217 24.39 -14.21 -10.21
CA ASP A 217 24.91 -15.47 -9.65
C ASP A 217 26.35 -15.81 -10.06
N ASP A 218 26.82 -15.26 -11.18
CA ASP A 218 28.19 -15.45 -11.67
C ASP A 218 28.77 -14.13 -12.19
N GLN A 219 29.27 -13.29 -11.28
CA GLN A 219 29.88 -12.01 -11.61
C GLN A 219 31.04 -12.14 -12.62
N SER A 220 31.70 -13.30 -12.71
CA SER A 220 32.83 -13.51 -13.62
C SER A 220 32.45 -13.39 -15.10
N LYS A 221 31.18 -13.63 -15.44
CA LYS A 221 30.63 -13.56 -16.80
C LYS A 221 30.18 -12.17 -17.22
N TYR A 222 30.18 -11.19 -16.31
CA TYR A 222 29.62 -9.87 -16.55
C TYR A 222 30.66 -8.76 -16.41
N TYR A 223 30.57 -7.77 -17.27
CA TYR A 223 31.21 -6.48 -17.10
C TYR A 223 30.22 -5.55 -16.40
N CYS A 224 30.56 -5.08 -15.20
CA CYS A 224 29.67 -4.31 -14.35
C CYS A 224 30.19 -2.88 -14.16
N PHE A 225 29.36 -1.91 -14.54
CA PHE A 225 29.60 -0.49 -14.39
C PHE A 225 29.18 -0.05 -12.98
N ASN A 226 30.13 0.51 -12.24
CA ASN A 226 29.94 0.90 -10.84
C ASN A 226 29.83 2.42 -10.68
N ALA A 227 29.09 2.84 -9.66
CA ALA A 227 29.08 4.21 -9.21
C ALA A 227 30.43 4.61 -8.61
N GLU A 228 30.89 5.82 -8.90
CA GLU A 228 32.08 6.43 -8.28
C GLU A 228 31.80 6.92 -6.85
N LYS A 229 30.54 7.20 -6.53
CA LYS A 229 30.11 7.77 -5.25
C LYS A 229 28.99 6.95 -4.65
N ILE A 230 29.01 6.86 -3.32
CA ILE A 230 27.93 6.32 -2.49
C ILE A 230 26.83 7.38 -2.38
N GLY A 231 25.57 6.97 -2.36
CA GLY A 231 24.46 7.91 -2.29
C GLY A 231 23.12 7.32 -2.69
N ILE A 232 22.19 8.18 -3.08
CA ILE A 232 20.90 7.83 -3.66
C ILE A 232 20.91 8.23 -5.14
N VAL A 233 20.34 7.37 -5.99
CA VAL A 233 20.09 7.70 -7.40
C VAL A 233 18.98 8.74 -7.49
N SER A 234 19.36 10.00 -7.66
CA SER A 234 18.43 11.14 -7.62
C SER A 234 17.90 11.58 -8.98
N ASP A 235 18.46 11.06 -10.07
CA ASP A 235 17.98 11.26 -11.45
C ASP A 235 18.60 10.19 -12.35
N ILE A 236 17.86 9.81 -13.41
CA ILE A 236 18.33 8.89 -14.45
C ILE A 236 18.06 9.54 -15.81
N ASP A 237 19.13 9.93 -16.51
CA ASP A 237 19.03 10.49 -17.86
C ASP A 237 18.76 9.38 -18.88
N LEU A 238 17.47 9.18 -19.18
CA LEU A 238 17.01 8.16 -20.12
C LEU A 238 17.63 8.27 -21.51
N GLU A 239 18.00 9.47 -21.96
CA GLU A 239 18.64 9.64 -23.27
C GLU A 239 20.08 9.08 -23.26
N ALA A 240 20.82 9.32 -22.18
CA ALA A 240 22.14 8.73 -21.99
C ALA A 240 22.05 7.21 -21.83
N LEU A 241 21.05 6.72 -21.09
CA LEU A 241 20.81 5.28 -20.92
C LEU A 241 20.40 4.60 -22.24
N LYS A 242 19.59 5.26 -23.07
CA LYS A 242 19.23 4.78 -24.41
C LYS A 242 20.46 4.70 -25.33
N LYS A 243 21.28 5.76 -25.38
CA LYS A 243 22.54 5.75 -26.15
C LYS A 243 23.49 4.67 -25.68
N PHE A 244 23.58 4.44 -24.37
CA PHE A 244 24.33 3.33 -23.80
C PHE A 244 23.82 2.00 -24.37
N ALA A 245 22.51 1.74 -24.29
CA ALA A 245 21.92 0.49 -24.78
C ALA A 245 22.10 0.30 -26.31
N GLU A 246 22.01 1.37 -27.09
CA GLU A 246 22.26 1.37 -28.54
C GLU A 246 23.71 1.02 -28.88
N ILE A 247 24.69 1.56 -28.15
CA ILE A 247 26.11 1.22 -28.37
C ILE A 247 26.36 -0.25 -28.02
N ILE A 248 25.79 -0.76 -26.91
CA ILE A 248 25.90 -2.18 -26.57
C ILE A 248 25.26 -3.05 -27.66
N GLU A 249 24.12 -2.65 -28.23
CA GLU A 249 23.49 -3.37 -29.33
C GLU A 249 24.36 -3.36 -30.60
N GLN A 250 25.00 -2.24 -30.94
CA GLN A 250 25.93 -2.19 -32.08
C GLN A 250 27.13 -3.13 -31.88
N GLU A 251 27.71 -3.16 -30.68
CA GLU A 251 28.82 -4.07 -30.35
C GLU A 251 28.38 -5.53 -30.34
N ALA A 252 27.17 -5.81 -29.85
CA ALA A 252 26.55 -7.14 -29.90
C ALA A 252 26.35 -7.61 -31.35
N ASN A 253 25.78 -6.74 -32.20
CA ASN A 253 25.50 -7.05 -33.61
C ASN A 253 26.80 -7.36 -34.38
N ARG A 254 27.88 -6.60 -34.13
CA ARG A 254 29.23 -6.88 -34.69
C ARG A 254 29.77 -8.26 -34.31
N LYS A 255 29.31 -8.81 -33.19
CA LYS A 255 29.71 -10.12 -32.66
C LYS A 255 28.69 -11.23 -32.93
N GLY A 256 27.67 -10.96 -33.74
CA GLY A 256 26.66 -11.94 -34.12
C GLY A 256 25.53 -12.12 -33.10
N TYR A 257 25.35 -11.18 -32.16
CA TYR A 257 24.29 -11.20 -31.15
C TYR A 257 23.31 -10.04 -31.35
N SER A 258 22.05 -10.19 -30.92
CA SER A 258 21.08 -9.10 -30.81
C SER A 258 20.25 -9.26 -29.54
N PHE A 259 19.63 -8.18 -29.06
CA PHE A 259 18.78 -8.26 -27.87
C PHE A 259 17.51 -9.11 -28.10
N ASP A 260 16.91 -9.00 -29.28
CA ASP A 260 15.63 -9.64 -29.63
C ASP A 260 15.76 -10.95 -30.43
N GLY A 261 16.94 -11.26 -30.98
CA GLY A 261 17.21 -12.54 -31.68
C GLY A 261 16.70 -12.68 -33.11
N VAL A 262 16.16 -11.62 -33.74
CA VAL A 262 15.48 -11.69 -35.05
C VAL A 262 16.06 -10.71 -36.10
N GLU A 263 17.05 -9.88 -35.77
CA GLU A 263 17.62 -8.94 -36.73
C GLU A 263 18.51 -9.65 -37.77
N ILE A 264 18.20 -9.46 -39.07
CA ILE A 264 19.07 -9.80 -40.20
C ILE A 264 19.85 -8.54 -40.53
N VAL A 265 21.18 -8.57 -40.37
CA VAL A 265 22.06 -7.43 -40.67
C VAL A 265 22.87 -7.74 -41.92
N GLU A 266 22.86 -6.83 -42.90
CA GLU A 266 23.80 -6.83 -44.02
C GLU A 266 25.13 -6.23 -43.54
N LEU A 267 26.20 -7.01 -43.58
CA LEU A 267 27.54 -6.57 -43.20
C LEU A 267 28.25 -5.98 -44.42
N ASP A 268 28.55 -4.67 -44.39
CA ASP A 268 29.50 -4.05 -45.31
C ASP A 268 30.93 -4.47 -44.92
N LEU A 269 31.51 -5.37 -45.71
CA LEU A 269 32.93 -5.71 -45.61
C LEU A 269 33.74 -4.52 -46.13
N LYS A 270 34.49 -3.85 -45.25
CA LYS A 270 35.47 -2.86 -45.67
C LYS A 270 36.62 -3.52 -46.42
N GLU A 271 36.90 -3.01 -47.61
CA GLU A 271 37.98 -3.38 -48.52
C GLU A 271 39.36 -3.22 -47.87
N GLU A 272 40.16 -4.30 -47.87
CA GLU A 272 41.61 -4.20 -47.88
C GLU A 272 42.10 -4.42 -49.32
N THR A 273 42.87 -3.44 -49.79
CA THR A 273 43.38 -3.31 -51.16
C THR A 273 44.54 -4.29 -51.40
N LYS A 274 44.56 -4.99 -52.55
CA LYS A 274 45.65 -4.94 -53.56
C LYS A 274 45.43 -5.85 -54.78
N ALA A 275 45.51 -5.18 -55.93
CA ALA A 275 46.09 -5.55 -57.22
C ALA A 275 45.62 -6.82 -57.99
N ASP A 276 45.06 -6.51 -59.17
CA ASP A 276 45.12 -7.24 -60.45
C ASP A 276 44.64 -8.69 -60.51
N SER A 277 43.37 -8.86 -60.86
CA SER A 277 42.94 -9.41 -62.17
C SER A 277 41.46 -9.78 -62.13
N GLU A 278 40.82 -9.64 -63.28
CA GLU A 278 39.40 -9.83 -63.54
C GLU A 278 38.85 -11.16 -62.99
N ILE A 279 37.71 -11.11 -62.30
CA ILE A 279 36.57 -12.04 -62.45
C ILE A 279 35.33 -11.38 -61.82
N LYS A 280 34.26 -11.29 -62.62
CA LYS A 280 32.90 -10.94 -62.17
C LYS A 280 32.45 -11.93 -61.10
N ALA A 281 32.28 -11.47 -59.86
CA ALA A 281 31.55 -12.19 -58.84
C ALA A 281 30.50 -11.27 -58.22
N THR A 282 29.23 -11.59 -58.48
CA THR A 282 28.07 -11.01 -57.79
C THR A 282 28.17 -11.37 -56.31
N GLN A 283 28.70 -10.46 -55.48
CA GLN A 283 28.70 -10.64 -54.02
C GLN A 283 27.27 -10.55 -53.51
N LYS A 284 26.64 -11.72 -53.33
CA LYS A 284 25.40 -11.85 -52.56
C LYS A 284 25.72 -11.44 -51.12
N ALA A 285 25.07 -10.38 -50.63
CA ALA A 285 25.11 -10.00 -49.22
C ALA A 285 24.81 -11.24 -48.35
N LYS A 286 25.76 -11.65 -47.52
CA LYS A 286 25.55 -12.74 -46.56
C LYS A 286 24.70 -12.18 -45.42
N SER A 287 23.41 -12.47 -45.45
CA SER A 287 22.53 -12.26 -44.31
C SER A 287 22.93 -13.23 -43.19
N GLN A 288 23.43 -12.70 -42.07
CA GLN A 288 23.73 -13.49 -40.88
C GLN A 288 22.59 -13.34 -39.88
N LYS A 289 22.01 -14.46 -39.44
CA LYS A 289 21.00 -14.48 -38.38
C LYS A 289 21.69 -14.28 -37.04
N LEU A 290 21.35 -13.21 -36.33
CA LEU A 290 21.92 -12.90 -35.03
C LEU A 290 21.34 -13.80 -33.93
N LEU A 291 22.18 -14.27 -33.01
CA LEU A 291 21.78 -15.03 -31.84
C LEU A 291 21.24 -14.11 -30.75
N GLN A 292 20.20 -14.53 -30.03
CA GLN A 292 19.66 -13.73 -28.95
C GLN A 292 20.64 -13.68 -27.76
N ASN A 293 20.99 -12.48 -27.31
CA ASN A 293 21.66 -12.23 -26.04
C ASN A 293 21.11 -10.96 -25.39
N ASP A 294 20.22 -11.19 -24.42
CA ASP A 294 19.48 -10.19 -23.64
C ASP A 294 20.09 -9.97 -22.23
N ARG A 295 21.31 -10.48 -21.99
CA ARG A 295 21.99 -10.44 -20.68
C ARG A 295 22.63 -9.09 -20.42
N ARG A 296 21.79 -8.06 -20.33
CA ARG A 296 22.15 -6.65 -20.14
C ARG A 296 21.19 -6.09 -19.11
N TYR A 297 21.70 -5.83 -17.91
CA TYR A 297 20.89 -5.60 -16.74
C TYR A 297 21.11 -4.21 -16.15
N LEU A 298 20.01 -3.47 -15.98
CA LEU A 298 19.95 -2.34 -15.08
C LEU A 298 19.80 -2.87 -13.65
N MET A 299 20.77 -2.55 -12.79
CA MET A 299 20.83 -3.03 -11.42
C MET A 299 20.21 -2.06 -10.42
N LYS A 300 20.10 -0.77 -10.79
CA LYS A 300 19.67 0.31 -9.90
C LYS A 300 18.62 1.20 -10.56
N LYS A 301 17.57 1.51 -9.81
CA LYS A 301 16.47 2.38 -10.22
C LYS A 301 16.57 3.76 -9.57
N PHE A 302 15.56 4.58 -9.86
CA PHE A 302 15.40 5.88 -9.26
C PHE A 302 15.14 5.71 -7.75
N HIS A 303 15.81 6.52 -6.94
CA HIS A 303 15.83 6.48 -5.47
C HIS A 303 16.48 5.25 -4.81
N ASP A 304 17.04 4.30 -5.57
CA ASP A 304 17.81 3.21 -4.98
C ASP A 304 19.04 3.74 -4.22
N THR A 305 19.28 3.15 -3.04
CA THR A 305 20.48 3.45 -2.25
C THR A 305 21.69 2.65 -2.77
N LEU A 306 22.81 3.37 -2.92
CA LEU A 306 24.12 2.84 -3.25
C LEU A 306 24.97 2.86 -1.99
N LYS A 307 25.53 1.70 -1.65
CA LYS A 307 26.51 1.47 -0.57
C LYS A 307 27.78 0.88 -1.19
N GLU A 308 28.89 0.83 -0.44
CA GLU A 308 30.13 0.18 -0.94
C GLU A 308 29.89 -1.25 -1.40
N GLU A 309 29.11 -1.99 -0.62
CA GLU A 309 28.71 -3.38 -0.90
C GLU A 309 27.80 -3.54 -2.13
N ASN A 310 27.18 -2.45 -2.64
CA ASN A 310 26.21 -2.50 -3.73
C ASN A 310 26.22 -1.21 -4.58
N LYS A 311 27.39 -0.91 -5.16
CA LYS A 311 27.62 0.26 -6.02
C LYS A 311 27.35 0.02 -7.51
N THR A 312 27.00 -1.19 -7.90
CA THR A 312 26.82 -1.55 -9.31
C THR A 312 25.54 -0.95 -9.87
N LEU A 313 25.65 -0.28 -11.02
CA LEU A 313 24.55 0.42 -11.69
C LEU A 313 24.00 -0.39 -12.86
N ILE A 314 24.89 -0.94 -13.70
CA ILE A 314 24.55 -1.71 -14.90
C ILE A 314 25.53 -2.88 -15.03
N CYS A 315 25.07 -4.05 -15.44
CA CYS A 315 25.92 -5.18 -15.82
C CYS A 315 25.57 -5.69 -17.22
N VAL A 316 26.60 -6.03 -18.01
CA VAL A 316 26.46 -6.53 -19.38
C VAL A 316 27.28 -7.80 -19.52
N ASP A 317 26.78 -8.80 -20.25
CA ASP A 317 27.56 -10.01 -20.57
C ASP A 317 28.90 -9.64 -21.23
N LYS A 318 30.03 -10.13 -20.65
CA LYS A 318 31.39 -9.82 -21.12
C LYS A 318 31.57 -10.15 -22.59
N LYS A 319 30.91 -11.20 -23.09
CA LYS A 319 31.00 -11.60 -24.51
C LYS A 319 30.63 -10.46 -25.46
N LEU A 320 29.72 -9.58 -25.04
CA LEU A 320 29.28 -8.42 -25.82
C LEU A 320 30.38 -7.33 -25.88
N LEU A 321 31.25 -7.24 -24.87
CA LEU A 321 32.23 -6.16 -24.70
C LEU A 321 33.70 -6.58 -24.86
N ASP A 322 34.02 -7.88 -24.85
CA ASP A 322 35.40 -8.39 -24.99
C ASP A 322 36.11 -7.79 -26.22
N GLY A 323 37.24 -7.11 -25.99
CA GLY A 323 38.04 -6.47 -27.04
C GLY A 323 37.47 -5.15 -27.60
N SER A 324 36.38 -4.62 -27.05
CA SER A 324 35.81 -3.34 -27.51
C SER A 324 36.63 -2.15 -27.02
N LYS A 325 36.95 -1.22 -27.93
CA LYS A 325 37.59 0.07 -27.58
C LYS A 325 36.61 1.10 -27.00
N ARG A 326 35.32 0.78 -26.93
CA ARG A 326 34.24 1.69 -26.51
C ARG A 326 33.88 1.59 -25.02
N VAL A 327 34.63 0.82 -24.23
CA VAL A 327 34.36 0.65 -22.80
C VAL A 327 34.42 1.99 -22.05
N ASP A 328 35.41 2.83 -22.36
CA ASP A 328 35.55 4.16 -21.75
C ASP A 328 34.38 5.09 -22.12
N ASP A 329 33.90 5.02 -23.38
CA ASP A 329 32.73 5.77 -23.85
C ASP A 329 31.47 5.33 -23.08
N LEU A 330 31.32 4.03 -22.86
CA LEU A 330 30.21 3.44 -22.10
C LEU A 330 30.27 3.85 -20.63
N GLU A 331 31.45 3.85 -20.00
CA GLU A 331 31.61 4.38 -18.64
C GLU A 331 31.21 5.86 -18.55
N GLY A 332 31.62 6.68 -19.52
CA GLY A 332 31.23 8.09 -19.61
C GLY A 332 29.71 8.27 -19.71
N LEU A 333 29.04 7.41 -20.49
CA LEU A 333 27.58 7.41 -20.61
C LEU A 333 26.89 6.97 -19.31
N VAL A 334 27.40 5.96 -18.60
CA VAL A 334 26.85 5.56 -17.29
C VAL A 334 27.00 6.70 -16.28
N LYS A 335 28.16 7.35 -16.20
CA LYS A 335 28.37 8.50 -15.31
C LYS A 335 27.44 9.67 -15.63
N LYS A 336 27.11 9.87 -16.91
CA LYS A 336 26.13 10.86 -17.33
C LYS A 336 24.69 10.43 -17.02
N ALA A 337 24.39 9.14 -17.17
CA ALA A 337 23.07 8.58 -16.98
C ALA A 337 22.60 8.68 -15.52
N PHE A 338 23.46 8.42 -14.54
CA PHE A 338 23.05 8.40 -13.13
C PHE A 338 23.53 9.64 -12.38
N VAL A 339 22.60 10.37 -11.76
CA VAL A 339 22.93 11.49 -10.85
C VAL A 339 22.81 11.02 -9.41
N ILE A 340 23.95 10.82 -8.75
CA ILE A 340 24.01 10.34 -7.37
C ILE A 340 24.16 11.52 -6.41
N LYS A 341 23.29 11.59 -5.42
CA LYS A 341 23.34 12.58 -4.33
C LYS A 341 23.62 11.89 -2.99
N PRO A 342 24.13 12.61 -1.97
CA PRO A 342 24.22 12.09 -0.62
C PRO A 342 22.86 11.54 -0.14
N ILE A 343 22.89 10.48 0.67
CA ILE A 343 21.69 9.88 1.25
C ILE A 343 20.95 10.95 2.05
N ASP A 344 19.68 11.17 1.70
CA ASP A 344 18.78 11.97 2.52
C ASP A 344 18.42 11.16 3.77
N SER A 345 18.77 11.67 4.95
CA SER A 345 18.42 11.05 6.23
C SER A 345 16.96 11.27 6.62
N PHE A 346 16.21 12.07 5.86
CA PHE A 346 14.86 12.50 6.22
C PHE A 346 13.93 11.34 6.58
N THR A 347 13.77 10.32 5.72
CA THR A 347 12.91 9.16 5.97
C THR A 347 13.31 8.41 7.25
N LYS A 348 14.62 8.28 7.51
CA LYS A 348 15.15 7.67 8.74
C LYS A 348 14.88 8.53 9.97
N GLU A 349 15.00 9.85 9.85
CA GLU A 349 14.66 10.77 10.91
C GLU A 349 13.17 10.69 11.23
N VAL A 350 12.29 10.69 10.23
CA VAL A 350 10.83 10.52 10.43
C VAL A 350 10.54 9.19 11.13
N ARG A 351 11.16 8.08 10.68
CA ARG A 351 11.01 6.79 11.37
C ARG A 351 11.48 6.84 12.82
N SER A 352 12.61 7.49 13.09
CA SER A 352 13.14 7.64 14.44
C SER A 352 12.19 8.42 15.36
N GLU A 353 11.55 9.47 14.84
CA GLU A 353 10.57 10.27 15.59
C GLU A 353 9.31 9.46 15.91
N ILE A 354 8.78 8.73 14.92
CA ILE A 354 7.62 7.84 15.11
C ILE A 354 7.97 6.70 16.09
N SER A 355 9.20 6.17 16.03
CA SER A 355 9.66 5.18 17.01
C SER A 355 9.74 5.76 18.41
N GLY A 356 10.15 7.04 18.55
CA GLY A 356 10.11 7.76 19.83
C GLY A 356 8.69 7.89 20.41
N LEU A 357 7.69 8.09 19.54
CA LEU A 357 6.27 8.07 19.92
C LEU A 357 5.84 6.68 20.43
N LYS A 358 6.25 5.60 19.75
CA LYS A 358 5.99 4.22 20.19
C LYS A 358 6.52 3.96 21.61
N GLU A 359 7.78 4.33 21.88
CA GLU A 359 8.39 4.12 23.20
C GLU A 359 7.67 4.91 24.31
N GLN A 360 7.20 6.13 24.00
CA GLN A 360 6.36 6.91 24.91
C GLN A 360 5.03 6.21 25.19
N PHE A 361 4.43 5.62 24.16
CA PHE A 361 3.18 4.86 24.29
C PHE A 361 3.36 3.62 25.16
N ILE A 362 4.40 2.83 24.91
CA ILE A 362 4.73 1.67 25.73
C ILE A 362 5.00 2.10 27.18
N THR A 363 5.70 3.21 27.39
CA THR A 363 5.95 3.74 28.74
C THR A 363 4.64 4.14 29.44
N ALA A 364 3.71 4.80 28.73
CA ALA A 364 2.41 5.17 29.27
C ALA A 364 1.56 3.95 29.64
N ILE A 365 1.65 2.87 28.87
CA ILE A 365 1.02 1.57 29.14
C ILE A 365 1.56 0.97 30.44
N LEU A 366 2.89 0.86 30.55
CA LEU A 366 3.54 0.27 31.71
C LEU A 366 3.24 1.06 33.00
N ASN A 367 3.14 2.38 32.90
CA ASN A 367 2.82 3.26 34.02
C ASN A 367 1.30 3.49 34.23
N ARG A 368 0.43 2.88 33.39
CA ARG A 368 -1.04 3.02 33.44
C ARG A 368 -1.54 4.46 33.36
N HIS A 369 -0.84 5.30 32.60
CA HIS A 369 -1.23 6.69 32.39
C HIS A 369 -2.33 6.79 31.34
N LEU A 370 -3.58 6.48 31.71
CA LEU A 370 -4.71 6.37 30.79
C LEU A 370 -4.94 7.61 29.91
N GLY A 371 -4.78 8.82 30.46
CA GLY A 371 -4.91 10.05 29.67
C GLY A 371 -3.80 10.23 28.63
N GLU A 372 -2.59 9.75 28.91
CA GLU A 372 -1.48 9.79 27.95
C GLU A 372 -1.67 8.76 26.84
N ILE A 373 -2.24 7.60 27.17
CA ILE A 373 -2.60 6.57 26.18
C ILE A 373 -3.64 7.12 25.18
N GLU A 374 -4.66 7.86 25.65
CA GLU A 374 -5.64 8.50 24.75
C GLU A 374 -4.98 9.54 23.85
N GLU A 375 -4.17 10.44 24.42
CA GLU A 375 -3.45 11.46 23.66
C GLU A 375 -2.54 10.85 22.57
N LEU A 376 -1.86 9.75 22.87
CA LEU A 376 -0.96 9.07 21.94
C LEU A 376 -1.75 8.29 20.87
N SER A 377 -2.88 7.67 21.22
CA SER A 377 -3.82 7.07 20.26
C SER A 377 -4.30 8.08 19.22
N ASP A 378 -4.68 9.28 19.67
CA ASP A 378 -5.13 10.36 18.78
C ASP A 378 -4.01 10.80 17.81
N ILE A 379 -2.75 10.83 18.27
CA ILE A 379 -1.62 11.11 17.38
C ILE A 379 -1.47 10.04 16.30
N TYR A 380 -1.54 8.74 16.64
CA TYR A 380 -1.48 7.66 15.65
C TYR A 380 -2.63 7.73 14.64
N ILE A 381 -3.82 8.09 15.09
CA ILE A 381 -4.97 8.35 14.22
C ILE A 381 -4.69 9.51 13.26
N GLU A 382 -4.11 10.62 13.74
CA GLU A 382 -3.75 11.76 12.89
C GLU A 382 -2.64 11.45 11.90
N LEU A 383 -1.70 10.56 12.25
CA LEU A 383 -0.71 10.04 11.32
C LEU A 383 -1.37 9.23 10.20
N ALA A 384 -2.28 8.33 10.54
CA ALA A 384 -3.05 7.57 9.55
C ALA A 384 -3.90 8.51 8.66
N ASN A 385 -4.52 9.55 9.22
CA ASN A 385 -5.20 10.59 8.44
C ASN A 385 -4.25 11.32 7.50
N GLY A 386 -3.03 11.61 7.94
CA GLY A 386 -1.98 12.18 7.08
C GLY A 386 -1.72 11.34 5.83
N PHE A 387 -1.64 10.02 6.00
CA PHE A 387 -1.51 9.10 4.89
C PHE A 387 -2.74 9.10 3.98
N LEU A 388 -3.94 8.98 4.55
CA LEU A 388 -5.19 8.98 3.79
C LEU A 388 -5.34 10.26 2.96
N GLU A 389 -5.06 11.43 3.53
CA GLU A 389 -5.09 12.71 2.82
C GLU A 389 -4.16 12.72 1.61
N CYS A 390 -2.91 12.29 1.78
CA CYS A 390 -1.93 12.23 0.68
C CYS A 390 -2.38 11.28 -0.43
N ILE A 391 -2.79 10.06 -0.10
CA ILE A 391 -3.16 9.05 -1.10
C ILE A 391 -4.48 9.42 -1.79
N THR A 392 -5.49 9.87 -1.05
CA THR A 392 -6.77 10.30 -1.64
C THR A 392 -6.57 11.50 -2.56
N GLU A 393 -5.67 12.45 -2.23
CA GLU A 393 -5.33 13.57 -3.11
C GLU A 393 -4.61 13.13 -4.40
N CYS A 394 -3.82 12.05 -4.35
CA CYS A 394 -3.00 11.58 -5.46
C CYS A 394 -3.64 10.52 -6.36
N SER A 395 -4.58 9.72 -5.84
CA SER A 395 -5.16 8.59 -6.59
C SER A 395 -6.64 8.35 -6.30
N GLY A 396 -7.27 9.14 -5.42
CA GLY A 396 -8.62 8.89 -4.95
C GLY A 396 -8.74 7.70 -3.98
N GLY A 397 -7.61 7.22 -3.43
CA GLY A 397 -7.55 6.05 -2.55
C GLY A 397 -7.35 4.75 -3.32
N TYR A 398 -6.79 3.73 -2.67
CA TYR A 398 -6.64 2.40 -3.23
C TYR A 398 -7.98 1.72 -3.47
N SER A 399 -8.14 1.08 -4.63
CA SER A 399 -9.21 0.12 -4.87
C SER A 399 -8.93 -1.20 -4.13
N PHE A 400 -9.95 -2.04 -3.98
CA PHE A 400 -9.82 -3.36 -3.33
C PHE A 400 -8.68 -4.21 -3.93
N GLU A 401 -8.68 -4.37 -5.26
CA GLU A 401 -7.66 -5.14 -5.96
C GLU A 401 -6.29 -4.46 -5.94
N GLY A 402 -6.28 -3.13 -6.00
CA GLY A 402 -5.04 -2.35 -5.90
C GLY A 402 -4.37 -2.56 -4.54
N ALA A 403 -5.15 -2.48 -3.45
CA ALA A 403 -4.67 -2.71 -2.10
C ALA A 403 -4.14 -4.14 -1.91
N ARG A 404 -4.88 -5.14 -2.38
CA ARG A 404 -4.52 -6.55 -2.28
C ARG A 404 -3.22 -6.87 -3.02
N LYS A 405 -3.05 -6.34 -4.24
CA LYS A 405 -1.81 -6.48 -5.01
C LYS A 405 -0.62 -5.82 -4.31
N GLU A 406 -0.83 -4.63 -3.76
CA GLU A 406 0.20 -3.88 -3.06
C GLU A 406 0.66 -4.60 -1.78
N LEU A 407 -0.27 -5.14 -0.99
CA LEU A 407 0.01 -5.85 0.27
C LEU A 407 0.62 -7.24 0.05
N ARG A 408 0.30 -7.94 -1.04
CA ARG A 408 0.80 -9.30 -1.33
C ARG A 408 2.15 -9.30 -2.06
N PHE A 409 2.58 -8.18 -2.63
CA PHE A 409 3.83 -8.14 -3.37
C PHE A 409 5.01 -8.16 -2.39
N PRO A 410 5.99 -9.11 -2.51
CA PRO A 410 7.08 -9.24 -1.54
C PRO A 410 8.00 -8.01 -1.39
N LEU A 411 8.02 -7.15 -2.41
CA LEU A 411 8.73 -5.86 -2.41
C LEU A 411 7.74 -4.68 -2.50
N GLY A 412 6.48 -4.91 -2.14
CA GLY A 412 5.39 -3.93 -2.21
C GLY A 412 5.06 -3.37 -0.84
N GLY A 413 4.02 -2.54 -0.82
CA GLY A 413 3.55 -1.88 0.39
C GLY A 413 4.22 -0.53 0.64
N TRP A 414 3.63 0.21 1.57
CA TRP A 414 4.14 1.50 2.02
C TRP A 414 4.91 1.33 3.31
N GLU A 415 6.20 1.69 3.30
CA GLU A 415 7.03 1.64 4.51
C GLU A 415 6.38 2.43 5.65
N GLU A 416 5.83 3.61 5.33
CA GLU A 416 5.15 4.48 6.29
C GLU A 416 3.96 3.80 6.99
N VAL A 417 3.18 3.01 6.26
CA VAL A 417 2.05 2.25 6.83
C VAL A 417 2.57 1.03 7.59
N GLY A 418 3.62 0.39 7.08
CA GLY A 418 4.31 -0.71 7.77
C GLY A 418 4.86 -0.28 9.12
N TRP A 419 5.41 0.94 9.23
CA TRP A 419 5.86 1.52 10.50
C TRP A 419 4.71 1.67 11.48
N LEU A 420 3.58 2.25 11.06
CA LEU A 420 2.40 2.42 11.90
C LEU A 420 1.81 1.07 12.33
N SER A 421 1.66 0.13 11.41
CA SER A 421 1.12 -1.22 11.68
C SER A 421 2.00 -2.00 12.64
N SER A 422 3.32 -2.01 12.41
CA SER A 422 4.30 -2.64 13.31
C SER A 422 4.28 -2.01 14.70
N ASP A 423 4.26 -0.68 14.80
CA ASP A 423 4.26 0.00 16.08
C ASP A 423 2.96 -0.25 16.86
N ILE A 424 1.80 -0.21 16.18
CA ILE A 424 0.50 -0.51 16.79
C ILE A 424 0.43 -1.97 17.25
N ARG A 425 1.05 -2.90 16.52
CA ARG A 425 1.18 -4.30 16.96
C ARG A 425 2.01 -4.41 18.23
N ASP A 426 3.20 -3.82 18.27
CA ASP A 426 4.05 -3.79 19.47
C ASP A 426 3.30 -3.19 20.67
N ILE A 427 2.60 -2.06 20.45
CA ILE A 427 1.79 -1.37 21.45
C ILE A 427 0.66 -2.28 21.95
N PHE A 428 -0.04 -2.96 21.06
CA PHE A 428 -1.11 -3.89 21.40
C PHE A 428 -0.60 -5.08 22.21
N GLU A 429 0.53 -5.68 21.80
CA GLU A 429 1.17 -6.77 22.54
C GLU A 429 1.60 -6.34 23.94
N LYS A 430 2.18 -5.13 24.08
CA LYS A 430 2.52 -4.57 25.39
C LYS A 430 1.29 -4.26 26.25
N ALA A 431 0.19 -3.80 25.65
CA ALA A 431 -1.07 -3.62 26.35
C ALA A 431 -1.58 -4.96 26.90
N MET A 432 -1.54 -6.02 26.09
CA MET A 432 -1.92 -7.38 26.48
C MET A 432 -1.04 -7.89 27.64
N GLN A 433 0.26 -7.64 27.60
CA GLN A 433 1.20 -7.98 28.69
C GLN A 433 0.94 -7.22 29.98
N SER A 434 0.39 -6.01 29.93
CA SER A 434 0.04 -5.23 31.13
C SER A 434 -1.08 -5.87 31.96
N ARG A 435 -1.90 -6.71 31.32
CA ARG A 435 -3.09 -7.39 31.88
C ARG A 435 -4.13 -6.43 32.49
N ASP A 436 -4.03 -5.15 32.20
CA ASP A 436 -4.98 -4.13 32.66
C ASP A 436 -6.10 -3.98 31.62
N GLN A 437 -7.32 -4.31 32.02
CA GLN A 437 -8.48 -4.31 31.13
C GLN A 437 -8.78 -2.90 30.57
N GLU A 438 -8.56 -1.84 31.33
CA GLU A 438 -8.83 -0.47 30.88
C GLU A 438 -7.78 -0.01 29.86
N VAL A 439 -6.51 -0.38 30.08
CA VAL A 439 -5.43 -0.13 29.11
C VAL A 439 -5.71 -0.88 27.81
N ILE A 440 -6.04 -2.17 27.89
CA ILE A 440 -6.34 -2.99 26.71
C ILE A 440 -7.55 -2.44 25.95
N ARG A 441 -8.61 -2.03 26.65
CA ARG A 441 -9.81 -1.42 26.05
C ARG A 441 -9.48 -0.21 25.19
N LYS A 442 -8.65 0.70 25.70
CA LYS A 442 -8.28 1.94 24.98
C LYS A 442 -7.43 1.65 23.74
N ILE A 443 -6.58 0.64 23.79
CA ILE A 443 -5.62 0.34 22.73
C ILE A 443 -6.22 -0.56 21.65
N ALA A 444 -7.03 -1.55 22.04
CA ALA A 444 -7.63 -2.52 21.12
C ALA A 444 -8.46 -1.85 20.01
N TYR A 445 -9.08 -0.70 20.29
CA TYR A 445 -9.88 0.03 19.30
C TYR A 445 -9.06 0.89 18.32
N LEU A 446 -7.80 1.22 18.63
CA LEU A 446 -6.95 2.06 17.78
C LEU A 446 -6.88 1.60 16.30
N PRO A 447 -6.55 0.33 15.98
CA PRO A 447 -6.52 -0.13 14.59
C PRO A 447 -7.91 -0.08 13.93
N ILE A 448 -8.98 -0.37 14.68
CA ILE A 448 -10.37 -0.29 14.16
C ILE A 448 -10.75 1.14 13.84
N ALA A 449 -10.35 2.10 14.68
CA ALA A 449 -10.57 3.52 14.45
C ALA A 449 -9.85 4.06 13.20
N ILE A 450 -8.70 3.48 12.84
CA ILE A 450 -7.98 3.76 11.59
C ILE A 450 -8.73 3.15 10.40
N ALA A 451 -9.14 1.88 10.50
CA ALA A 451 -9.90 1.21 9.44
C ALA A 451 -11.22 1.95 9.12
N VAL A 452 -11.94 2.41 10.13
CA VAL A 452 -13.16 3.23 9.97
C VAL A 452 -12.90 4.50 9.17
N ARG A 453 -11.79 5.21 9.44
CA ARG A 453 -11.42 6.43 8.70
C ARG A 453 -11.04 6.15 7.26
N ALA A 454 -10.45 4.98 6.99
CA ALA A 454 -10.17 4.55 5.62
C ALA A 454 -11.46 4.38 4.78
N ILE A 455 -12.58 3.98 5.40
CA ILE A 455 -13.90 3.94 4.74
C ILE A 455 -14.40 5.35 4.38
N GLU A 456 -14.17 6.34 5.24
CA GLU A 456 -14.51 7.75 4.94
C GLU A 456 -13.74 8.28 3.73
N SER A 457 -12.47 7.87 3.59
CA SER A 457 -11.59 8.25 2.48
C SER A 457 -11.66 7.30 1.27
N TYR A 458 -12.53 6.28 1.30
CA TYR A 458 -12.65 5.24 0.27
C TYR A 458 -11.34 4.51 -0.07
N ASP A 459 -10.43 4.40 0.90
CA ASP A 459 -9.12 3.76 0.76
C ASP A 459 -9.15 2.31 1.26
N HIS A 460 -8.90 1.36 0.37
CA HIS A 460 -8.83 -0.05 0.74
C HIS A 460 -7.50 -0.45 1.37
N TYR A 461 -6.41 0.29 1.17
CA TYR A 461 -5.10 -0.15 1.63
C TYR A 461 -4.98 -0.09 3.16
N LEU A 462 -5.31 1.06 3.77
CA LEU A 462 -5.35 1.19 5.23
C LEU A 462 -6.46 0.33 5.84
N PHE A 463 -7.61 0.25 5.18
CA PHE A 463 -8.70 -0.58 5.68
C PHE A 463 -8.25 -2.04 5.81
N GLN A 464 -7.71 -2.62 4.74
CA GLN A 464 -7.28 -4.01 4.70
C GLN A 464 -6.14 -4.30 5.68
N GLU A 465 -5.19 -3.37 5.85
CA GLU A 465 -4.09 -3.53 6.81
C GLU A 465 -4.60 -3.58 8.25
N PHE A 466 -5.38 -2.59 8.67
CA PHE A 466 -5.71 -2.41 10.09
C PHE A 466 -6.93 -3.21 10.55
N ILE A 467 -7.88 -3.53 9.68
CA ILE A 467 -9.06 -4.31 10.07
C ILE A 467 -8.70 -5.74 10.52
N ASN A 468 -7.56 -6.27 10.05
CA ASN A 468 -7.07 -7.60 10.41
C ASN A 468 -6.65 -7.72 11.88
N PHE A 469 -6.48 -6.61 12.60
CA PHE A 469 -6.29 -6.64 14.06
C PHE A 469 -7.48 -7.26 14.80
N ALA A 470 -8.67 -7.30 14.20
CA ALA A 470 -9.80 -8.09 14.68
C ALA A 470 -9.44 -9.56 14.90
N VAL A 471 -8.73 -10.17 13.95
CA VAL A 471 -8.28 -11.57 14.04
C VAL A 471 -7.22 -11.71 15.13
N LEU A 472 -6.26 -10.77 15.19
CA LEU A 472 -5.20 -10.76 16.21
C LEU A 472 -5.78 -10.68 17.64
N MET A 473 -6.83 -9.87 17.86
CA MET A 473 -7.53 -9.82 19.14
C MET A 473 -8.09 -11.17 19.56
N TYR A 474 -8.69 -11.91 18.62
CA TYR A 474 -9.21 -13.24 18.91
C TYR A 474 -8.09 -14.24 19.20
N ILE A 475 -7.01 -14.25 18.41
CA ILE A 475 -5.84 -15.11 18.62
C ILE A 475 -5.25 -14.85 20.02
N ASN A 476 -4.98 -13.60 20.36
CA ASN A 476 -4.41 -13.24 21.66
C ASN A 476 -5.37 -13.56 22.83
N SER A 477 -6.69 -13.59 22.60
CA SER A 477 -7.64 -14.03 23.62
C SER A 477 -7.44 -15.50 24.02
N LYS A 478 -6.90 -16.33 23.12
CA LYS A 478 -6.62 -17.75 23.35
C LYS A 478 -5.28 -18.00 24.02
N GLU A 479 -4.36 -17.05 23.94
CA GLU A 479 -3.06 -17.12 24.60
C GLU A 479 -3.12 -16.70 26.08
N ILE A 480 -4.23 -16.10 26.52
CA ILE A 480 -4.43 -15.76 27.94
C ILE A 480 -4.68 -17.04 28.73
N THR A 481 -3.66 -17.48 29.47
CA THR A 481 -3.69 -18.69 30.31
C THR A 481 -4.29 -18.48 31.71
N GLU A 482 -4.48 -17.24 32.13
CA GLU A 482 -5.01 -16.90 33.45
C GLU A 482 -6.54 -16.89 33.47
N ASN A 483 -7.14 -17.15 34.64
CA ASN A 483 -8.60 -17.10 34.88
C ASN A 483 -9.21 -15.68 34.77
N ASN A 484 -8.75 -14.83 33.85
CA ASN A 484 -9.34 -13.54 33.54
C ASN A 484 -10.42 -13.68 32.46
N ARG A 485 -11.50 -14.38 32.81
CA ARG A 485 -12.62 -14.65 31.90
C ARG A 485 -13.23 -13.36 31.33
N SER A 486 -13.31 -12.29 32.13
CA SER A 486 -13.85 -11.01 31.66
C SER A 486 -13.03 -10.39 30.53
N LEU A 487 -11.70 -10.49 30.58
CA LEU A 487 -10.84 -9.98 29.51
C LEU A 487 -10.94 -10.83 28.25
N ILE A 488 -10.98 -12.16 28.39
CA ILE A 488 -11.18 -13.09 27.27
C ILE A 488 -12.52 -12.80 26.59
N ASP A 489 -13.61 -12.75 27.36
CA ASP A 489 -14.95 -12.46 26.86
C ASP A 489 -14.99 -11.09 26.16
N PHE A 490 -14.30 -10.08 26.70
CA PHE A 490 -14.18 -8.77 26.07
C PHE A 490 -13.46 -8.83 24.71
N LEU A 491 -12.31 -9.49 24.62
CA LEU A 491 -11.53 -9.57 23.38
C LEU A 491 -12.25 -10.38 22.30
N VAL A 492 -12.88 -11.50 22.70
CA VAL A 492 -13.72 -12.30 21.81
C VAL A 492 -14.92 -11.47 21.35
N ASP A 493 -15.62 -10.77 22.25
CA ASP A 493 -16.75 -9.91 21.87
C ASP A 493 -16.34 -8.83 20.86
N ARG A 494 -15.22 -8.15 21.12
CA ARG A 494 -14.74 -7.05 20.27
C ARG A 494 -14.15 -7.51 18.94
N SER A 495 -13.63 -8.73 18.83
CA SER A 495 -13.05 -9.23 17.57
C SER A 495 -14.07 -9.31 16.44
N TRP A 496 -15.33 -9.64 16.71
CA TRP A 496 -16.37 -9.73 15.69
C TRP A 496 -17.38 -8.58 15.76
N ARG A 497 -17.72 -8.09 16.95
CA ARG A 497 -18.77 -7.07 17.09
C ARG A 497 -18.37 -5.77 16.42
N TRP A 498 -17.10 -5.37 16.51
CA TRP A 498 -16.63 -4.16 15.81
C TRP A 498 -16.70 -4.30 14.28
N LEU A 499 -16.50 -5.51 13.73
CA LEU A 499 -16.69 -5.75 12.29
C LEU A 499 -18.17 -5.59 11.90
N LYS A 500 -19.09 -6.09 12.73
CA LYS A 500 -20.53 -5.89 12.58
C LYS A 500 -20.90 -4.40 12.65
N GLU A 501 -20.42 -3.70 13.67
CA GLU A 501 -20.64 -2.26 13.84
C GLU A 501 -20.11 -1.45 12.65
N ILE A 502 -18.97 -1.83 12.07
CA ILE A 502 -18.43 -1.21 10.85
C ILE A 502 -19.43 -1.32 9.69
N SER A 503 -19.98 -2.51 9.46
CA SER A 503 -20.99 -2.73 8.43
C SER A 503 -22.24 -1.88 8.68
N LEU A 504 -22.82 -1.96 9.87
CA LEU A 504 -24.08 -1.31 10.23
C LEU A 504 -24.00 0.23 10.28
N PHE A 505 -22.90 0.79 10.77
CA PHE A 505 -22.79 2.24 11.03
C PHE A 505 -21.99 3.00 9.97
N TYR A 506 -21.09 2.35 9.23
CA TYR A 506 -20.19 3.06 8.30
C TYR A 506 -20.39 2.65 6.84
N ILE A 507 -20.75 1.40 6.55
CA ILE A 507 -20.92 0.91 5.16
C ILE A 507 -22.39 0.97 4.72
N GLU A 508 -23.29 0.31 5.44
CA GLU A 508 -24.71 0.21 5.08
C GLU A 508 -25.41 1.58 4.99
N PRO A 509 -25.22 2.52 5.93
CA PRO A 509 -25.86 3.84 5.83
C PRO A 509 -25.40 4.60 4.59
N LYS A 510 -24.14 4.43 4.17
CA LYS A 510 -23.63 5.00 2.92
C LYS A 510 -24.25 4.32 1.72
N LEU A 511 -24.28 2.99 1.66
CA LEU A 511 -24.94 2.25 0.57
C LEU A 511 -26.42 2.60 0.39
N ARG A 512 -27.12 2.99 1.47
CA ARG A 512 -28.53 3.39 1.41
C ARG A 512 -28.78 4.76 0.77
N LYS A 513 -27.81 5.69 0.76
CA LYS A 513 -27.99 7.05 0.18
C LYS A 513 -28.43 6.98 -1.28
N GLU A 514 -29.36 7.85 -1.68
CA GLU A 514 -30.01 7.80 -3.00
C GLU A 514 -29.11 8.24 -4.16
N GLU A 515 -28.10 9.06 -3.90
CA GLU A 515 -27.19 9.58 -4.92
C GLU A 515 -25.74 9.33 -4.51
N LEU A 516 -25.16 8.25 -5.04
CA LEU A 516 -23.73 7.99 -4.95
C LEU A 516 -23.19 7.69 -6.34
N ASP A 517 -21.98 8.20 -6.59
CA ASP A 517 -21.21 7.82 -7.75
C ASP A 517 -20.97 6.29 -7.80
N GLU A 518 -20.90 5.75 -9.01
CA GLU A 518 -20.77 4.30 -9.24
C GLU A 518 -19.46 3.74 -8.68
N GLU A 519 -18.37 4.49 -8.78
CA GLU A 519 -17.08 4.07 -8.23
C GLU A 519 -17.16 4.00 -6.70
N LYS A 520 -17.81 4.98 -6.06
CA LYS A 520 -18.02 4.99 -4.60
C LYS A 520 -18.90 3.83 -4.15
N LEU A 521 -19.97 3.52 -4.89
CA LEU A 521 -20.82 2.36 -4.60
C LEU A 521 -20.03 1.06 -4.69
N LYS A 522 -19.22 0.89 -5.74
CA LYS A 522 -18.34 -0.28 -5.89
C LYS A 522 -17.37 -0.39 -4.74
N ARG A 523 -16.69 0.70 -4.36
CA ARG A 523 -15.74 0.72 -3.23
C ARG A 523 -16.40 0.37 -1.89
N LEU A 524 -17.64 0.83 -1.65
CA LEU A 524 -18.41 0.51 -0.44
C LEU A 524 -18.80 -0.97 -0.39
N LYS A 525 -19.27 -1.53 -1.52
CA LYS A 525 -19.52 -2.97 -1.65
C LYS A 525 -18.24 -3.75 -1.33
N ASP A 526 -17.11 -3.34 -1.91
CA ASP A 526 -15.84 -4.04 -1.72
C ASP A 526 -15.37 -4.01 -0.25
N PHE A 527 -15.67 -2.94 0.52
CA PHE A 527 -15.37 -2.91 1.96
C PHE A 527 -16.17 -3.97 2.70
N GLY A 528 -17.46 -4.11 2.36
CA GLY A 528 -18.32 -5.16 2.88
C GLY A 528 -17.83 -6.56 2.55
N ILE A 529 -17.40 -6.77 1.30
CA ILE A 529 -16.84 -8.04 0.86
C ILE A 529 -15.55 -8.36 1.63
N TYR A 530 -14.69 -7.37 1.91
CA TYR A 530 -13.48 -7.62 2.69
C TYR A 530 -13.79 -7.98 4.14
N LEU A 531 -14.88 -7.48 4.74
CA LEU A 531 -15.31 -7.95 6.07
C LEU A 531 -15.55 -9.45 6.08
N PHE A 532 -16.12 -10.03 5.00
CA PHE A 532 -16.25 -11.48 4.88
C PHE A 532 -14.89 -12.19 4.89
N ILE A 533 -13.85 -11.64 4.25
CA ILE A 533 -12.49 -12.20 4.32
C ILE A 533 -11.97 -12.24 5.77
N VAL A 534 -12.22 -11.18 6.54
CA VAL A 534 -11.82 -11.12 7.96
C VAL A 534 -12.62 -12.13 8.80
N PHE A 535 -13.93 -12.22 8.58
CA PHE A 535 -14.78 -13.21 9.24
C PHE A 535 -14.42 -14.64 8.88
N GLN A 536 -14.06 -14.92 7.63
CA GLN A 536 -13.56 -16.23 7.20
C GLN A 536 -12.35 -16.65 8.02
N ARG A 537 -11.41 -15.72 8.24
CA ARG A 537 -10.23 -15.95 9.10
C ARG A 537 -10.64 -16.23 10.54
N LEU A 538 -11.52 -15.39 11.13
CA LEU A 538 -12.04 -15.61 12.49
C LEU A 538 -12.70 -16.98 12.65
N LEU A 539 -13.56 -17.37 11.71
CA LEU A 539 -14.26 -18.66 11.71
C LEU A 539 -13.29 -19.83 11.57
N LYS A 540 -12.32 -19.73 10.66
CA LYS A 540 -11.27 -20.75 10.51
C LYS A 540 -10.45 -20.88 11.78
N THR A 541 -9.99 -19.77 12.36
CA THR A 541 -9.21 -19.78 13.61
C THR A 541 -10.01 -20.37 14.78
N ALA A 542 -11.31 -20.07 14.88
CA ALA A 542 -12.18 -20.65 15.92
C ALA A 542 -12.36 -22.16 15.73
N PHE A 543 -12.54 -22.62 14.49
CA PHE A 543 -12.59 -24.04 14.17
C PHE A 543 -11.26 -24.77 14.50
N GLU A 544 -10.13 -24.17 14.16
CA GLU A 544 -8.80 -24.72 14.45
C GLU A 544 -8.49 -24.75 15.95
N SER A 545 -9.08 -23.83 16.72
CA SER A 545 -8.95 -23.74 18.17
C SER A 545 -10.02 -24.56 18.92
N ARG A 546 -10.89 -25.31 18.22
CA ARG A 546 -12.03 -26.07 18.78
C ARG A 546 -12.98 -25.22 19.63
N ASP A 547 -13.14 -23.95 19.29
CA ASP A 547 -14.02 -23.01 20.01
C ASP A 547 -15.37 -22.82 19.31
N LEU A 548 -16.30 -23.73 19.60
CA LEU A 548 -17.63 -23.72 18.97
C LEU A 548 -18.49 -22.51 19.35
N ASP A 549 -18.32 -21.96 20.57
CA ASP A 549 -19.11 -20.82 21.04
C ASP A 549 -18.76 -19.56 20.26
N SER A 550 -17.46 -19.25 20.12
CA SER A 550 -17.03 -18.11 19.29
C SER A 550 -17.38 -18.33 17.82
N PHE A 551 -17.25 -19.56 17.31
CA PHE A 551 -17.65 -19.88 15.94
C PHE A 551 -19.13 -19.57 15.66
N LYS A 552 -20.04 -19.94 16.56
CA LYS A 552 -21.46 -19.60 16.46
C LYS A 552 -21.69 -18.09 16.45
N LYS A 553 -21.06 -17.35 17.37
CA LYS A 553 -21.14 -15.88 17.43
C LYS A 553 -20.63 -15.22 16.16
N PHE A 554 -19.54 -15.72 15.59
CA PHE A 554 -18.97 -15.18 14.36
C PHE A 554 -19.90 -15.43 13.16
N ILE A 555 -20.50 -16.61 13.05
CA ILE A 555 -21.48 -16.92 12.00
C ILE A 555 -22.71 -16.00 12.12
N GLU A 556 -23.25 -15.84 13.33
CA GLU A 556 -24.37 -14.93 13.58
C GLU A 556 -24.03 -13.50 13.19
N GLY A 557 -22.83 -13.03 13.58
CA GLY A 557 -22.33 -11.71 13.20
C GLY A 557 -22.23 -11.51 11.69
N VAL A 558 -21.81 -12.52 10.92
CA VAL A 558 -21.82 -12.50 9.45
C VAL A 558 -23.24 -12.42 8.89
N HIS A 559 -24.16 -13.20 9.46
CA HIS A 559 -25.53 -13.30 8.96
C HIS A 559 -26.27 -11.96 9.07
N GLU A 560 -25.99 -11.21 10.13
CA GLU A 560 -26.56 -9.88 10.38
C GLU A 560 -25.98 -8.77 9.49
N LEU A 561 -24.83 -8.98 8.85
CA LEU A 561 -24.26 -7.96 7.93
C LEU A 561 -25.18 -7.75 6.72
N PHE A 562 -25.40 -6.48 6.38
CA PHE A 562 -26.26 -6.06 5.26
C PHE A 562 -27.72 -6.50 5.41
N SER A 563 -28.16 -6.82 6.63
CA SER A 563 -29.55 -7.19 6.93
C SER A 563 -30.51 -6.03 6.67
N ASP A 564 -30.12 -4.79 6.97
CA ASP A 564 -30.95 -3.59 6.76
C ASP A 564 -30.81 -2.99 5.34
N PHE A 565 -29.98 -3.59 4.48
CA PHE A 565 -29.80 -3.12 3.11
C PHE A 565 -30.85 -3.73 2.17
N HIS A 566 -31.99 -3.05 2.07
CA HIS A 566 -33.09 -3.40 1.16
C HIS A 566 -33.19 -2.38 0.02
N PRO A 567 -32.60 -2.64 -1.16
CA PRO A 567 -32.78 -1.77 -2.32
C PRO A 567 -34.27 -1.73 -2.72
N ASN A 568 -34.83 -0.53 -2.90
CA ASN A 568 -36.24 -0.34 -3.28
C ASN A 568 -36.59 -1.14 -4.55
N GLU A 569 -37.57 -2.02 -4.42
CA GLU A 569 -38.02 -2.90 -5.52
C GLU A 569 -38.93 -2.19 -6.53
N SER A 570 -39.52 -1.05 -6.15
CA SER A 570 -40.60 -0.40 -6.90
C SER A 570 -40.17 0.63 -7.95
N LEU A 571 -38.89 0.96 -8.04
CA LEU A 571 -38.36 1.95 -8.98
C LEU A 571 -37.42 1.27 -9.96
N GLU A 572 -37.79 1.14 -11.25
CA GLU A 572 -36.92 0.62 -12.32
C GLU A 572 -35.96 1.70 -12.85
N ASN A 573 -35.31 2.46 -11.97
CA ASN A 573 -34.25 3.36 -12.41
C ASN A 573 -32.89 2.64 -12.44
N THR A 574 -31.95 3.13 -13.23
CA THR A 574 -30.60 2.52 -13.36
C THR A 574 -29.90 2.34 -12.01
N TYR A 575 -30.22 3.18 -11.04
CA TYR A 575 -29.61 3.19 -9.72
C TYR A 575 -30.10 2.05 -8.81
N SER A 576 -31.40 1.76 -8.81
CA SER A 576 -31.98 0.63 -8.07
C SER A 576 -31.48 -0.71 -8.61
N ILE A 577 -31.34 -0.84 -9.95
CA ILE A 577 -30.78 -2.03 -10.60
C ILE A 577 -29.33 -2.26 -10.13
N LYS A 578 -28.51 -1.20 -10.10
CA LYS A 578 -27.14 -1.28 -9.57
C LYS A 578 -27.10 -1.73 -8.11
N LYS A 579 -27.95 -1.18 -7.25
CA LYS A 579 -28.04 -1.60 -5.84
C LYS A 579 -28.52 -3.05 -5.67
N LYS A 580 -29.44 -3.51 -6.51
CA LYS A 580 -29.90 -4.90 -6.55
C LYS A 580 -28.75 -5.84 -6.93
N ASN A 581 -27.95 -5.47 -7.93
CA ASN A 581 -26.76 -6.23 -8.31
C ASN A 581 -25.71 -6.26 -7.19
N ILE A 582 -25.47 -5.14 -6.51
CA ILE A 582 -24.59 -5.07 -5.32
C ILE A 582 -25.08 -6.02 -4.23
N LYS A 583 -26.37 -6.02 -3.91
CA LYS A 583 -26.94 -6.93 -2.89
C LYS A 583 -26.80 -8.41 -3.29
N LYS A 584 -27.03 -8.73 -4.56
CA LYS A 584 -26.84 -10.09 -5.09
C LYS A 584 -25.38 -10.51 -4.96
N GLU A 585 -24.43 -9.64 -5.32
CA GLU A 585 -23.00 -9.93 -5.23
C GLU A 585 -22.54 -10.12 -3.77
N ILE A 586 -22.97 -9.24 -2.84
CA ILE A 586 -22.70 -9.38 -1.40
C ILE A 586 -23.24 -10.72 -0.88
N THR A 587 -24.48 -11.06 -1.23
CA THR A 587 -25.10 -12.35 -0.83
C THR A 587 -24.32 -13.53 -1.39
N MET A 588 -23.93 -13.48 -2.67
CA MET A 588 -23.16 -14.53 -3.31
C MET A 588 -21.79 -14.71 -2.63
N ARG A 589 -21.06 -13.61 -2.36
CA ARG A 589 -19.77 -13.67 -1.65
C ARG A 589 -19.91 -14.23 -0.23
N ARG A 590 -20.94 -13.82 0.51
CA ARG A 590 -21.24 -14.39 1.84
C ARG A 590 -21.46 -15.90 1.76
N ASN A 591 -22.25 -16.34 0.79
CA ASN A 591 -22.54 -17.76 0.61
C ASN A 591 -21.31 -18.55 0.15
N GLN A 592 -20.45 -17.99 -0.70
CA GLN A 592 -19.18 -18.59 -1.10
C GLN A 592 -18.27 -18.82 0.11
N MET A 593 -18.14 -17.83 0.99
CA MET A 593 -17.37 -17.97 2.22
C MET A 593 -17.86 -19.15 3.07
N PHE A 594 -19.17 -19.24 3.31
CA PHE A 594 -19.74 -20.37 4.06
C PHE A 594 -19.55 -21.70 3.34
N PHE A 595 -19.68 -21.72 2.02
CA PHE A 595 -19.49 -22.90 1.19
C PHE A 595 -18.06 -23.44 1.28
N GLY A 596 -17.04 -22.60 1.06
CA GLY A 596 -15.64 -23.00 1.15
C GLY A 596 -15.22 -23.40 2.57
N LEU A 597 -15.72 -22.73 3.60
CA LEU A 597 -15.43 -23.14 4.98
C LEU A 597 -16.15 -24.46 5.35
N ALA A 598 -17.38 -24.67 4.90
CA ALA A 598 -18.10 -25.92 5.12
C ALA A 598 -17.43 -27.09 4.41
N SER A 599 -16.89 -26.88 3.20
CA SER A 599 -16.17 -27.92 2.45
C SER A 599 -14.88 -28.30 3.16
N TRP A 600 -14.16 -27.31 3.69
CA TRP A 600 -12.97 -27.54 4.51
C TRP A 600 -13.29 -28.34 5.78
N ILE A 601 -14.33 -27.94 6.53
CA ILE A 601 -14.72 -28.64 7.76
C ILE A 601 -15.17 -30.07 7.46
N LEU A 602 -15.93 -30.29 6.38
CA LEU A 602 -16.33 -31.63 5.93
C LEU A 602 -15.13 -32.51 5.61
N ASP A 603 -14.13 -31.99 4.90
CA ASP A 603 -12.91 -32.73 4.60
C ASP A 603 -12.13 -33.13 5.86
N GLN A 604 -12.05 -32.24 6.85
CA GLN A 604 -11.45 -32.55 8.15
C GLN A 604 -12.25 -33.60 8.92
N LEU A 605 -13.58 -33.55 8.86
CA LEU A 605 -14.47 -34.54 9.47
C LEU A 605 -14.28 -35.93 8.84
N LEU A 606 -14.17 -36.00 7.50
CA LEU A 606 -13.95 -37.25 6.77
C LEU A 606 -12.59 -37.88 7.08
N LYS A 607 -11.57 -37.07 7.37
CA LYS A 607 -10.25 -37.53 7.83
C LYS A 607 -10.27 -38.00 9.28
N ASN A 608 -11.03 -37.33 10.14
CA ASN A 608 -11.10 -37.59 11.59
C ASN A 608 -12.51 -38.03 12.03
N LYS A 609 -12.97 -39.19 11.53
CA LYS A 609 -14.35 -39.69 11.64
C LYS A 609 -14.90 -39.87 13.07
N THR A 610 -14.05 -39.82 14.10
CA THR A 610 -14.42 -40.03 15.51
C THR A 610 -14.60 -38.73 16.30
N GLU A 611 -14.32 -37.57 15.71
CA GLU A 611 -14.28 -36.29 16.42
C GLU A 611 -15.65 -35.61 16.41
N GLN A 612 -16.47 -35.91 17.44
CA GLN A 612 -17.83 -35.36 17.59
C GLN A 612 -17.88 -33.82 17.55
N GLU A 613 -16.85 -33.14 18.09
CA GLU A 613 -16.77 -31.69 18.06
C GLU A 613 -16.78 -31.14 16.64
N VAL A 614 -16.03 -31.75 15.71
CA VAL A 614 -15.97 -31.33 14.30
C VAL A 614 -17.33 -31.48 13.61
N LEU A 615 -18.09 -32.52 13.97
CA LEU A 615 -19.45 -32.71 13.47
C LEU A 615 -20.36 -31.55 13.90
N GLU A 616 -20.23 -31.03 15.12
CA GLU A 616 -21.03 -29.89 15.59
C GLU A 616 -20.71 -28.60 14.83
N PHE A 617 -19.44 -28.36 14.48
CA PHE A 617 -19.04 -27.25 13.59
C PHE A 617 -19.71 -27.39 12.22
N TYR A 618 -19.61 -28.58 11.61
CA TYR A 618 -20.21 -28.87 10.30
C TYR A 618 -21.75 -28.67 10.32
N GLN A 619 -22.41 -29.21 11.34
CA GLN A 619 -23.86 -29.06 11.52
C GLN A 619 -24.29 -27.61 11.79
N THR A 620 -23.40 -26.79 12.37
CA THR A 620 -23.67 -25.37 12.59
C THR A 620 -23.60 -24.61 11.27
N ILE A 621 -22.53 -24.77 10.50
CA ILE A 621 -22.33 -24.01 9.25
C ILE A 621 -23.29 -24.45 8.13
N GLN A 622 -23.70 -25.72 8.06
CA GLN A 622 -24.60 -26.21 7.00
C GLN A 622 -25.98 -25.52 6.99
N LYS A 623 -26.38 -24.91 8.12
CA LYS A 623 -27.66 -24.21 8.28
C LYS A 623 -27.70 -22.89 7.50
N PHE A 624 -26.52 -22.37 7.16
CA PHE A 624 -26.35 -21.11 6.43
C PHE A 624 -26.13 -21.32 4.93
N LEU A 625 -26.05 -22.57 4.48
CA LEU A 625 -26.04 -22.92 3.06
C LEU A 625 -27.46 -22.93 2.49
N PRO A 626 -27.64 -22.61 1.19
CA PRO A 626 -28.95 -22.66 0.53
C PRO A 626 -29.69 -24.00 0.77
N SER A 627 -30.99 -23.90 1.01
CA SER A 627 -31.89 -25.05 1.16
C SER A 627 -32.54 -25.49 -0.15
N ASP A 628 -32.45 -24.64 -1.18
CA ASP A 628 -32.91 -24.97 -2.53
C ASP A 628 -31.75 -25.54 -3.37
N LEU A 629 -32.04 -26.59 -4.14
CA LEU A 629 -31.01 -27.32 -4.90
C LEU A 629 -30.52 -26.52 -6.11
N GLU A 630 -31.38 -25.72 -6.75
CA GLU A 630 -31.02 -24.87 -7.88
C GLU A 630 -30.07 -23.77 -7.41
N GLU A 631 -30.45 -23.04 -6.35
CA GLU A 631 -29.60 -22.01 -5.74
C GLU A 631 -28.26 -22.57 -5.24
N PHE A 632 -28.29 -23.75 -4.62
CA PHE A 632 -27.09 -24.43 -4.13
C PHE A 632 -26.15 -24.86 -5.27
N THR A 633 -26.72 -25.33 -6.38
CA THR A 633 -25.94 -25.69 -7.58
C THR A 633 -25.32 -24.46 -8.23
N ASN A 634 -26.06 -23.34 -8.32
CA ASN A 634 -25.51 -22.08 -8.80
C ASN A 634 -24.34 -21.61 -7.91
N LEU A 635 -24.49 -21.72 -6.58
CA LEU A 635 -23.40 -21.40 -5.64
C LEU A 635 -22.17 -22.30 -5.86
N PHE A 636 -22.36 -23.59 -6.09
CA PHE A 636 -21.26 -24.51 -6.40
C PHE A 636 -20.54 -24.08 -7.69
N ILE A 637 -21.28 -23.85 -8.77
CA ILE A 637 -20.73 -23.43 -10.07
C ILE A 637 -19.90 -22.15 -9.94
N GLU A 638 -20.41 -21.16 -9.21
CA GLU A 638 -19.69 -19.89 -8.97
C GLU A 638 -18.49 -20.05 -8.03
N SER A 639 -18.55 -21.01 -7.10
CA SER A 639 -17.46 -21.31 -6.15
C SER A 639 -16.34 -22.14 -6.77
N TYR A 640 -16.64 -22.95 -7.78
CA TYR A 640 -15.69 -23.84 -8.46
C TYR A 640 -14.75 -23.11 -9.45
N LYS A 641 -14.95 -21.80 -9.65
CA LYS A 641 -14.07 -20.97 -10.49
C LYS A 641 -12.71 -20.74 -9.80
N PHE A 642 -11.63 -20.82 -10.57
CA PHE A 642 -10.28 -20.55 -10.09
C PHE A 642 -10.16 -19.15 -9.46
N GLU A 643 -10.81 -18.14 -10.03
CA GLU A 643 -10.81 -16.78 -9.51
C GLU A 643 -11.49 -16.69 -8.15
N THR A 644 -12.47 -17.54 -7.86
CA THR A 644 -13.13 -17.59 -6.55
C THR A 644 -12.22 -18.23 -5.51
N GLU A 645 -11.53 -19.32 -5.87
CA GLU A 645 -10.55 -19.98 -4.99
C GLU A 645 -9.40 -19.02 -4.62
N ASP A 646 -8.77 -18.37 -5.61
CA ASP A 646 -7.71 -17.37 -5.37
C ASP A 646 -8.24 -16.19 -4.54
N PHE A 647 -9.45 -15.71 -4.86
CA PHE A 647 -10.09 -14.61 -4.12
C PHE A 647 -10.21 -14.92 -2.63
N TRP A 648 -10.68 -16.11 -2.24
CA TRP A 648 -10.78 -16.48 -0.83
C TRP A 648 -9.48 -17.01 -0.24
N SER A 649 -8.51 -17.31 -1.09
CA SER A 649 -7.23 -17.92 -0.75
C SER A 649 -7.40 -19.24 0.01
N TRP A 650 -8.34 -20.05 -0.48
CA TRP A 650 -8.62 -21.38 0.07
C TRP A 650 -7.46 -22.35 -0.19
N ASP A 651 -6.77 -22.17 -1.30
CA ASP A 651 -5.53 -22.85 -1.67
C ASP A 651 -4.45 -22.74 -0.57
N MET A 652 -4.31 -21.56 0.03
CA MET A 652 -3.34 -21.30 1.09
C MET A 652 -3.63 -22.09 2.37
N TRP A 653 -4.89 -22.48 2.63
CA TRP A 653 -5.23 -23.28 3.82
C TRP A 653 -4.60 -24.67 3.79
N GLU A 654 -4.37 -25.21 2.60
CA GLU A 654 -3.68 -26.49 2.45
C GLU A 654 -2.18 -26.39 2.69
N LEU A 655 -1.62 -25.20 2.50
CA LEU A 655 -0.19 -24.93 2.66
C LEU A 655 0.18 -24.57 4.10
N GLU A 656 -0.75 -24.02 4.89
CA GLU A 656 -0.54 -23.45 6.23
C GLU A 656 0.00 -24.40 7.33
N ARG A 657 0.32 -25.67 7.02
CA ARG A 657 0.95 -26.63 7.96
C ARG A 657 1.96 -27.57 7.32
N ARG A 658 2.39 -27.28 6.09
CA ARG A 658 3.27 -28.18 5.33
C ARG A 658 4.73 -27.74 5.39
N GLU A 659 5.64 -28.70 5.35
CA GLU A 659 7.08 -28.44 5.40
C GLU A 659 7.54 -27.70 4.13
N GLU A 660 8.42 -26.71 4.31
CA GLU A 660 9.04 -26.01 3.19
C GLU A 660 9.94 -26.96 2.38
N GLY A 661 9.84 -26.92 1.05
CA GLY A 661 10.70 -27.68 0.14
C GLY A 661 10.13 -28.99 -0.41
N VAL A 662 8.90 -29.37 -0.03
CA VAL A 662 8.19 -30.54 -0.60
C VAL A 662 7.11 -30.07 -1.59
N MET A 663 7.03 -30.72 -2.75
CA MET A 663 5.97 -30.44 -3.73
C MET A 663 4.63 -30.94 -3.18
N HIS A 664 3.68 -30.03 -3.05
CA HIS A 664 2.33 -30.34 -2.58
C HIS A 664 1.33 -30.01 -3.68
N ALA A 665 0.50 -31.01 -4.04
CA ALA A 665 -0.68 -30.75 -4.86
C ALA A 665 -1.72 -30.02 -4.01
N ILE A 666 -2.24 -28.91 -4.54
CA ILE A 666 -3.37 -28.18 -3.98
C ILE A 666 -4.64 -28.81 -4.58
N GLN A 667 -5.53 -29.31 -3.73
CA GLN A 667 -6.75 -30.04 -4.14
C GLN A 667 -7.98 -29.50 -3.42
N PHE A 668 -8.20 -28.18 -3.47
CA PHE A 668 -9.36 -27.58 -2.81
C PHE A 668 -10.67 -27.91 -3.55
N SER A 669 -10.63 -28.00 -4.89
CA SER A 669 -11.78 -28.37 -5.74
C SER A 669 -12.46 -29.67 -5.31
N GLU A 670 -11.70 -30.70 -4.97
CA GLU A 670 -12.24 -31.99 -4.49
C GLU A 670 -13.10 -31.84 -3.22
N LYS A 671 -12.80 -30.85 -2.38
CA LYS A 671 -13.58 -30.58 -1.16
C LYS A 671 -14.90 -29.92 -1.50
N LEU A 672 -14.89 -29.00 -2.45
CA LEU A 672 -16.09 -28.33 -2.97
C LEU A 672 -17.06 -29.35 -3.58
N GLU A 673 -16.54 -30.30 -4.36
CA GLU A 673 -17.30 -31.40 -4.95
C GLU A 673 -17.95 -32.29 -3.88
N LYS A 674 -17.17 -32.73 -2.88
CA LYS A 674 -17.69 -33.52 -1.76
C LYS A 674 -18.81 -32.81 -1.02
N LEU A 675 -18.63 -31.52 -0.72
CA LEU A 675 -19.68 -30.72 -0.06
C LEU A 675 -20.95 -30.63 -0.94
N TYR A 676 -20.77 -30.34 -2.23
CA TYR A 676 -21.89 -30.24 -3.16
C TYR A 676 -22.72 -31.53 -3.19
N ILE A 677 -22.06 -32.69 -3.32
CA ILE A 677 -22.75 -33.98 -3.34
C ILE A 677 -23.44 -34.28 -2.01
N VAL A 678 -22.73 -34.16 -0.88
CA VAL A 678 -23.28 -34.48 0.44
C VAL A 678 -24.50 -33.62 0.76
N LYS A 679 -24.41 -32.32 0.53
CA LYS A 679 -25.52 -31.40 0.81
C LYS A 679 -26.67 -31.61 -0.18
N SER A 680 -26.40 -31.84 -1.47
CA SER A 680 -27.44 -32.13 -2.46
C SER A 680 -28.23 -33.40 -2.10
N LEU A 681 -27.56 -34.50 -1.76
CA LEU A 681 -28.22 -35.73 -1.30
C LEU A 681 -29.05 -35.48 -0.03
N SER A 682 -28.56 -34.66 0.89
CA SER A 682 -29.30 -34.28 2.10
C SER A 682 -30.57 -33.48 1.80
N LEU A 683 -30.56 -32.59 0.79
CA LEU A 683 -31.74 -31.84 0.34
C LEU A 683 -32.75 -32.72 -0.39
N LEU A 684 -32.29 -33.78 -1.05
CA LEU A 684 -33.11 -34.72 -1.80
C LEU A 684 -33.68 -35.87 -0.94
N ALA A 685 -33.12 -36.10 0.25
CA ALA A 685 -33.40 -37.26 1.09
C ALA A 685 -34.89 -37.55 1.33
N ASN A 686 -35.70 -36.50 1.42
CA ASN A 686 -37.14 -36.58 1.72
C ASN A 686 -38.04 -36.26 0.51
N ARG A 687 -37.49 -36.04 -0.68
CA ARG A 687 -38.26 -35.77 -1.90
C ARG A 687 -38.57 -37.07 -2.66
N PRO A 688 -39.76 -37.22 -3.28
CA PRO A 688 -40.06 -38.36 -4.15
C PRO A 688 -39.26 -38.27 -5.45
N ASP A 689 -38.86 -39.41 -6.02
CA ASP A 689 -37.95 -39.46 -7.18
C ASP A 689 -38.49 -38.71 -8.41
N GLU A 690 -39.81 -38.72 -8.59
CA GLU A 690 -40.50 -37.99 -9.66
C GLU A 690 -40.38 -36.47 -9.54
N GLU A 691 -40.33 -35.93 -8.31
CA GLU A 691 -40.09 -34.50 -8.09
C GLU A 691 -38.63 -34.15 -8.31
N ILE A 692 -37.70 -35.04 -7.94
CA ILE A 692 -36.26 -34.84 -8.13
C ILE A 692 -35.94 -34.67 -9.62
N LEU A 693 -36.51 -35.51 -10.48
CA LEU A 693 -36.27 -35.46 -11.92
C LEU A 693 -36.89 -34.24 -12.63
N LYS A 694 -37.78 -33.50 -11.96
CA LYS A 694 -38.36 -32.24 -12.48
C LYS A 694 -37.54 -31.00 -12.13
N ILE A 695 -36.55 -31.12 -11.25
CA ILE A 695 -35.70 -30.00 -10.87
C ILE A 695 -34.84 -29.62 -12.08
N GLU A 696 -34.79 -28.33 -12.40
CA GLU A 696 -33.87 -27.82 -13.41
C GLU A 696 -32.63 -27.27 -12.71
N LEU A 697 -31.48 -27.92 -12.90
CA LEU A 697 -30.24 -27.43 -12.35
C LEU A 697 -29.63 -26.38 -13.28
N PRO A 698 -29.03 -25.30 -12.74
CA PRO A 698 -28.23 -24.40 -13.54
C PRO A 698 -27.02 -25.16 -14.06
N TYR A 699 -26.59 -24.82 -15.27
CA TYR A 699 -25.52 -25.53 -15.95
C TYR A 699 -24.59 -24.57 -16.68
N ASN A 700 -23.34 -25.01 -16.82
CA ASN A 700 -22.36 -24.43 -17.72
C ASN A 700 -21.44 -25.56 -18.20
N ARG A 701 -20.52 -25.25 -19.12
CA ARG A 701 -19.60 -26.24 -19.68
C ARG A 701 -18.79 -26.98 -18.62
N THR A 702 -18.20 -26.28 -17.65
CA THR A 702 -17.38 -26.89 -16.59
C THR A 702 -18.23 -27.84 -15.72
N PHE A 703 -19.43 -27.43 -15.33
CA PHE A 703 -20.35 -28.28 -14.56
C PHE A 703 -20.79 -29.52 -15.35
N ALA A 704 -21.06 -29.37 -16.64
CA ALA A 704 -21.39 -30.49 -17.52
C ALA A 704 -20.23 -31.50 -17.65
N GLU A 705 -18.98 -31.02 -17.71
CA GLU A 705 -17.77 -31.87 -17.70
C GLU A 705 -17.64 -32.66 -16.38
N LEU A 706 -17.89 -32.01 -15.23
CA LEU A 706 -17.92 -32.65 -13.92
C LEU A 706 -19.02 -33.71 -13.77
N CYS A 707 -20.13 -33.55 -14.50
CA CYS A 707 -21.25 -34.49 -14.55
C CYS A 707 -21.04 -35.64 -15.56
N SER A 708 -19.88 -35.73 -16.20
CA SER A 708 -19.60 -36.82 -17.15
C SER A 708 -19.47 -38.18 -16.45
N GLU A 709 -19.56 -39.29 -17.19
CA GLU A 709 -19.52 -40.65 -16.60
C GLU A 709 -18.27 -40.92 -15.76
N ASN A 710 -17.14 -40.29 -16.10
CA ASN A 710 -15.89 -40.35 -15.33
C ASN A 710 -15.58 -39.02 -14.61
N GLY A 711 -16.54 -38.10 -14.55
CA GLY A 711 -16.40 -36.79 -13.94
C GLY A 711 -16.38 -36.85 -12.42
N ASP A 712 -15.77 -35.85 -11.79
CA ASP A 712 -15.45 -35.89 -10.37
C ASP A 712 -16.69 -35.99 -9.47
N LEU A 713 -17.81 -35.36 -9.85
CA LEU A 713 -19.08 -35.46 -9.11
C LEU A 713 -19.65 -36.88 -9.13
N ILE A 714 -19.54 -37.58 -10.27
CA ILE A 714 -19.98 -38.97 -10.38
C ILE A 714 -19.05 -39.89 -9.59
N ASN A 715 -17.74 -39.63 -9.63
CA ASN A 715 -16.74 -40.36 -8.85
C ASN A 715 -17.00 -40.27 -7.34
N VAL A 716 -17.37 -39.09 -6.82
CA VAL A 716 -17.77 -38.90 -5.41
C VAL A 716 -19.05 -39.69 -5.09
N LEU A 717 -20.06 -39.67 -5.96
CA LEU A 717 -21.28 -40.46 -5.77
C LEU A 717 -21.01 -41.98 -5.75
N ASP A 718 -20.11 -42.45 -6.60
CA ASP A 718 -19.67 -43.86 -6.62
C ASP A 718 -18.83 -44.24 -5.42
N ASP A 719 -18.01 -43.32 -4.91
CA ASP A 719 -17.31 -43.52 -3.64
C ASP A 719 -18.29 -43.67 -2.47
N ILE A 720 -19.31 -42.80 -2.36
CA ILE A 720 -20.34 -42.91 -1.32
C ILE A 720 -21.09 -44.25 -1.43
N LYS A 721 -21.42 -44.69 -2.64
CA LYS A 721 -22.12 -45.96 -2.87
C LYS A 721 -21.27 -47.18 -2.50
N ARG A 722 -19.95 -47.11 -2.71
CA ARG A 722 -19.00 -48.19 -2.35
C ARG A 722 -18.66 -48.21 -0.86
N ASN A 723 -18.50 -47.03 -0.27
CA ASN A 723 -17.99 -46.81 1.08
C ASN A 723 -19.07 -46.25 2.03
N VAL A 724 -20.31 -46.75 1.94
CA VAL A 724 -21.50 -46.23 2.65
C VAL A 724 -21.25 -45.92 4.14
N ASN A 725 -20.55 -46.81 4.86
CA ASN A 725 -20.31 -46.65 6.29
C ASN A 725 -19.48 -45.41 6.63
N ASP A 726 -18.60 -44.97 5.72
CA ASP A 726 -17.75 -43.80 5.92
C ASP A 726 -18.54 -42.49 5.85
N TRP A 727 -19.70 -42.51 5.21
CA TRP A 727 -20.53 -41.34 4.95
C TRP A 727 -21.76 -41.25 5.86
N LYS A 728 -22.08 -42.31 6.61
CA LYS A 728 -23.25 -42.36 7.52
C LYS A 728 -23.24 -41.31 8.63
N MET A 729 -22.07 -40.75 8.96
CA MET A 729 -21.97 -39.66 9.94
C MET A 729 -22.53 -38.32 9.43
N VAL A 730 -22.61 -38.13 8.10
CA VAL A 730 -23.11 -36.90 7.47
C VAL A 730 -24.31 -37.11 6.55
N LEU A 731 -24.60 -38.35 6.14
CA LEU A 731 -25.73 -38.71 5.28
C LEU A 731 -26.65 -39.73 5.95
N SER A 732 -27.97 -39.53 5.82
CA SER A 732 -28.97 -40.53 6.22
C SER A 732 -29.10 -41.66 5.19
N ASP A 733 -29.61 -42.81 5.61
CA ASP A 733 -29.91 -43.91 4.68
C ASP A 733 -30.92 -43.49 3.58
N SER A 734 -31.82 -42.54 3.88
CA SER A 734 -32.74 -41.98 2.88
C SER A 734 -32.01 -41.15 1.83
N ALA A 735 -31.00 -40.36 2.22
CA ALA A 735 -30.17 -39.60 1.30
C ALA A 735 -29.34 -40.52 0.38
N ILE A 736 -28.76 -41.59 0.95
CA ILE A 736 -27.94 -42.56 0.20
C ILE A 736 -28.78 -43.30 -0.85
N LYS A 737 -30.06 -43.58 -0.59
CA LYS A 737 -30.97 -44.17 -1.58
C LYS A 737 -31.23 -43.27 -2.79
N LYS A 738 -30.97 -41.96 -2.70
CA LYS A 738 -31.17 -41.01 -3.81
C LYS A 738 -30.01 -40.92 -4.79
N ILE A 739 -28.89 -41.62 -4.55
CA ILE A 739 -27.68 -41.52 -5.38
C ILE A 739 -27.98 -41.77 -6.86
N ASP A 740 -28.69 -42.85 -7.20
CA ASP A 740 -28.93 -43.22 -8.59
C ASP A 740 -29.87 -42.23 -9.31
N VAL A 741 -30.87 -41.69 -8.59
CA VAL A 741 -31.78 -40.67 -9.12
C VAL A 741 -31.04 -39.34 -9.32
N PHE A 742 -30.15 -38.98 -8.39
CA PHE A 742 -29.36 -37.77 -8.52
C PHE A 742 -28.34 -37.86 -9.66
N LYS A 743 -27.72 -39.02 -9.89
CA LYS A 743 -26.89 -39.26 -11.09
C LYS A 743 -27.66 -39.00 -12.38
N ASN A 744 -28.89 -39.52 -12.49
CA ASN A 744 -29.73 -39.29 -13.66
C ASN A 744 -30.02 -37.79 -13.86
N LEU A 745 -30.30 -37.05 -12.78
CA LEU A 745 -30.50 -35.61 -12.84
C LEU A 745 -29.25 -34.86 -13.36
N LEU A 746 -28.05 -35.23 -12.90
CA LEU A 746 -26.79 -34.66 -13.37
C LEU A 746 -26.53 -34.96 -14.86
N PHE A 747 -26.80 -36.20 -15.30
CA PHE A 747 -26.68 -36.57 -16.71
C PHE A 747 -27.67 -35.86 -17.62
N GLU A 748 -28.92 -35.68 -17.19
CA GLU A 748 -29.90 -34.89 -17.96
C GLU A 748 -29.49 -33.41 -18.04
N THR A 749 -28.94 -32.86 -16.95
CA THR A 749 -28.41 -31.49 -16.94
C THR A 749 -27.25 -31.33 -17.93
N ARG A 750 -26.32 -32.29 -17.98
CA ARG A 750 -25.25 -32.35 -18.99
C ARG A 750 -25.81 -32.39 -20.42
N LYS A 751 -26.80 -33.25 -20.69
CA LYS A 751 -27.42 -33.35 -22.03
C LYS A 751 -28.03 -32.01 -22.47
N LYS A 752 -28.64 -31.25 -21.56
CA LYS A 752 -29.18 -29.92 -21.86
C LYS A 752 -28.08 -28.96 -22.33
N GLN A 753 -26.94 -28.89 -21.64
CA GLN A 753 -25.79 -28.09 -22.05
C GLN A 753 -25.23 -28.53 -23.42
N GLU A 754 -25.07 -29.84 -23.64
CA GLU A 754 -24.59 -30.37 -24.93
C GLU A 754 -25.54 -30.02 -26.09
N GLN A 755 -26.85 -30.06 -25.85
CA GLN A 755 -27.85 -29.63 -26.84
C GLN A 755 -27.82 -28.13 -27.12
N GLU A 756 -27.51 -27.30 -26.14
CA GLU A 756 -27.37 -25.85 -26.31
C GLU A 756 -26.12 -25.51 -27.15
N GLU A 757 -24.97 -26.14 -26.85
CA GLU A 757 -23.74 -26.00 -27.64
C GLU A 757 -23.91 -26.49 -29.09
N LEU A 758 -24.77 -27.48 -29.32
CA LEU A 758 -25.11 -27.96 -30.67
C LEU A 758 -26.04 -26.99 -31.43
N LYS A 759 -26.80 -26.14 -30.73
CA LYS A 759 -27.65 -25.10 -31.36
C LYS A 759 -26.87 -23.82 -31.68
N GLU A 760 -25.80 -23.55 -30.95
CA GLU A 760 -24.93 -22.39 -31.17
C GLU A 760 -23.90 -22.59 -32.31
N LYS A 761 -23.64 -23.85 -32.69
CA LYS A 761 -22.82 -24.24 -33.85
C LYS A 761 -23.64 -24.32 -35.12
#